data_AF-A0A0Q0BZH7-F1
#
_entry.id   AF-A0A0Q0BZH7-F1
#
_cell.length_a   1.000
_cell.length_b   1.000
_cell.length_c   1.000
_cell.angle_alpha   90.00
_cell.angle_beta   90.00
_cell.angle_gamma   90.00
#
_symmetry.space_group_name_H-M   'P 1'
#
loop_
_entity.id
_entity.type
_entity.pdbx_description
1 polymer ?
#
loop_
_entity_poly.entity_id
_entity_poly.type
_entity_poly.pdbx_seq_one_letter_code
_entity_poly.pdbx_strand_id
1 'polypeptide(L)'
;MASIDPTCKWNAFMIKTISLKGVTSYPHDQPVILGPLKRVNLVYGLNGSGKSTVGDYLQDLTGNRYQTCQVDPAIKQDQVFVYNQKFIEKNFHQESHPGIFTLNEGNIEAKEKIAELQQSLETANKEVDRIKTKLSEGDEAHGRSLMTYKDALWDIRLEFEKGDLATCFRGQRNKEAFKDQLEKIPLPTSPVRTKKELSDVTKSLSYSDASSIAALPELSFAGASLENDPILTKVITPSGDSYLADLIQRLGNSDWVKKALPYLDHSENACPLCQQDLPHEFQRNVKSLFDETYDQEVSKVVVLREKYIKAADALEFELEAQAYTSSAIQSEADFIKAKGELKRLLTINRTRLADKEESVSKSLSLESTTAAVINLNAAIKAQKAKDDEYNLRLSKKDQLFSQVVAEMWQVMRQQAEKTIAAHKELAKFYLKNSAELNAKKKELSDQVLRDLASITECQSKMTNVDEAVKKIDAAIANIGITGFNLKKVDGDETSYRLVRGNNSNDVYRSLSEGEKTLITFLYFLELCAGSVDAEKPVVASERVIVIDDPISSLSHNYVYEVAAHIYHRVLCATLKFKQIIVLTHNLFFFHELLKNAPKSVTKQYACFRVSKGAHSAIAQLGQEEIKNDYESYWQVIREARDSKVHAAVLPNMMRNILEHYFGFIHKNDDLLKALEVLERVDHEFKPLYRYINRQSHGGAINVTDFGGWSADKMIEKFEGVFARSGYPEHYAVMMGGIAGEEEGTNPTGA
;
A
#
# COMPACT_ATOMS: atom_id res chain seq x y z
N MET A 1 -20.14 -19.64 0.62
CA MET A 1 -18.69 -19.67 0.35
C MET A 1 -18.46 -20.48 -0.90
N ALA A 2 -17.82 -19.86 -1.89
CA ALA A 2 -17.80 -20.28 -3.28
C ALA A 2 -17.16 -21.66 -3.48
N SER A 3 -17.86 -22.50 -4.26
CA SER A 3 -17.41 -23.79 -4.78
C SER A 3 -16.17 -23.59 -5.66
N ILE A 4 -14.99 -24.00 -5.18
CA ILE A 4 -13.75 -24.00 -5.95
C ILE A 4 -13.83 -25.15 -6.98
N ASP A 5 -13.95 -24.79 -8.25
CA ASP A 5 -14.03 -25.68 -9.41
C ASP A 5 -12.73 -26.53 -9.55
N PRO A 6 -12.81 -27.88 -9.63
CA PRO A 6 -11.66 -28.78 -9.72
C PRO A 6 -10.91 -28.76 -11.07
N THR A 7 -11.24 -27.85 -11.99
CA THR A 7 -10.60 -27.74 -13.33
C THR A 7 -9.29 -26.93 -13.38
N CYS A 8 -8.81 -26.38 -12.26
CA CYS A 8 -7.62 -25.51 -12.20
C CYS A 8 -6.25 -26.23 -12.29
N LYS A 9 -6.16 -27.41 -12.92
CA LYS A 9 -5.04 -28.37 -12.80
C LYS A 9 -3.98 -28.35 -13.92
N TRP A 10 -3.93 -27.30 -14.75
CA TRP A 10 -2.91 -27.11 -15.81
C TRP A 10 -2.33 -25.68 -15.87
N ASN A 11 -2.72 -24.81 -14.94
CA ASN A 11 -2.71 -23.34 -15.13
C ASN A 11 -1.38 -22.62 -14.86
N ALA A 12 -0.31 -23.29 -14.43
CA ALA A 12 0.89 -22.56 -13.96
C ALA A 12 1.74 -21.96 -15.10
N PHE A 13 1.59 -22.41 -16.35
CA PHE A 13 2.42 -21.96 -17.48
C PHE A 13 1.67 -21.64 -18.79
N MET A 14 0.35 -21.86 -18.87
CA MET A 14 -0.45 -21.45 -20.03
C MET A 14 -0.69 -19.94 -20.00
N ILE A 15 -0.81 -19.30 -21.17
CA ILE A 15 -1.22 -17.90 -21.25
C ILE A 15 -2.61 -17.78 -20.61
N LYS A 16 -2.76 -16.91 -19.63
CA LYS A 16 -4.04 -16.60 -18.99
C LYS A 16 -4.71 -15.42 -19.67
N THR A 17 -3.94 -14.41 -20.04
CA THR A 17 -4.47 -13.21 -20.69
C THR A 17 -3.52 -12.67 -21.77
N ILE A 18 -4.10 -12.08 -22.81
CA ILE A 18 -3.40 -11.31 -23.84
C ILE A 18 -3.97 -9.90 -23.83
N SER A 19 -3.10 -8.92 -23.60
CA SER A 19 -3.44 -7.49 -23.53
C SER A 19 -3.00 -6.79 -24.82
N LEU A 20 -3.94 -6.15 -25.52
CA LEU A 20 -3.71 -5.41 -26.76
C LEU A 20 -4.01 -3.92 -26.54
N LYS A 21 -3.04 -3.05 -26.79
CA LYS A 21 -3.18 -1.60 -26.59
C LYS A 21 -2.45 -0.82 -27.67
N GLY A 22 -3.12 0.14 -28.30
CA GLY A 22 -2.52 1.07 -29.25
C GLY A 22 -1.98 0.44 -30.54
N VAL A 23 -2.60 -0.67 -30.97
CA VAL A 23 -2.18 -1.44 -32.13
C VAL A 23 -3.36 -1.66 -33.08
N THR A 24 -3.11 -1.53 -34.39
CA THR A 24 -4.12 -1.71 -35.45
C THR A 24 -5.42 -0.95 -35.18
N SER A 25 -6.50 -1.65 -34.80
CA SER A 25 -7.82 -1.10 -34.49
C SER A 25 -8.13 -1.06 -32.99
N TYR A 26 -7.20 -1.46 -32.13
CA TYR A 26 -7.33 -1.42 -30.67
C TYR A 26 -7.02 -0.02 -30.10
N PRO A 27 -7.71 0.39 -29.02
CA PRO A 27 -7.61 1.75 -28.48
C PRO A 27 -6.23 2.07 -27.88
N HIS A 28 -5.81 3.34 -27.96
CA HIS A 28 -4.52 3.82 -27.43
C HIS A 28 -4.54 4.16 -25.93
N ASP A 29 -5.69 4.55 -25.40
CA ASP A 29 -5.90 4.97 -24.02
C ASP A 29 -5.98 3.79 -23.06
N GLN A 30 -6.69 2.72 -23.43
CA GLN A 30 -6.94 1.55 -22.59
C GLN A 30 -6.56 0.22 -23.25
N PRO A 31 -6.02 -0.76 -22.51
CA PRO A 31 -5.78 -2.10 -23.03
C PRO A 31 -7.09 -2.90 -23.15
N VAL A 32 -7.22 -3.65 -24.24
CA VAL A 32 -8.29 -4.63 -24.43
C VAL A 32 -7.74 -6.02 -24.12
N ILE A 33 -8.41 -6.74 -23.23
CA ILE A 33 -7.92 -8.02 -22.69
C ILE A 33 -8.69 -9.19 -23.32
N LEU A 34 -7.95 -10.12 -23.90
CA LEU A 34 -8.43 -11.45 -24.27
C LEU A 34 -8.11 -12.43 -23.14
N GLY A 35 -9.12 -12.83 -22.38
CA GLY A 35 -9.02 -13.79 -21.29
C GLY A 35 -10.25 -13.78 -20.38
N PRO A 36 -10.33 -14.69 -19.38
CA PRO A 36 -9.34 -15.71 -19.04
C PRO A 36 -9.30 -16.84 -20.07
N LEU A 37 -8.11 -17.10 -20.62
CA LEU A 37 -7.89 -18.17 -21.58
C LEU A 37 -7.86 -19.55 -20.89
N LYS A 38 -8.25 -20.58 -21.64
CA LYS A 38 -8.15 -22.00 -21.26
C LYS A 38 -7.16 -22.71 -22.20
N ARG A 39 -7.12 -24.05 -22.13
CA ARG A 39 -6.31 -24.89 -23.05
C ARG A 39 -6.70 -24.68 -24.51
N VAL A 40 -8.00 -24.56 -24.81
CA VAL A 40 -8.52 -24.31 -26.17
C VAL A 40 -9.34 -23.03 -26.15
N ASN A 41 -9.06 -22.13 -27.09
CA ASN A 41 -9.71 -20.82 -27.17
C ASN A 41 -10.20 -20.59 -28.60
N LEU A 42 -11.50 -20.46 -28.78
CA LEU A 42 -12.12 -20.16 -30.06
C LEU A 42 -12.53 -18.69 -30.06
N VAL A 43 -12.09 -17.95 -31.07
CA VAL A 43 -12.32 -16.51 -31.18
C VAL A 43 -13.02 -16.23 -32.51
N TYR A 44 -14.26 -15.77 -32.43
CA TYR A 44 -15.07 -15.38 -33.57
C TYR A 44 -15.08 -13.86 -33.75
N GLY A 45 -15.01 -13.36 -34.97
CA GLY A 45 -15.21 -11.93 -35.23
C GLY A 45 -15.33 -11.63 -36.72
N LEU A 46 -16.18 -10.67 -37.07
CA LEU A 46 -16.40 -10.27 -38.46
C LEU A 46 -15.11 -9.77 -39.14
N ASN A 47 -15.08 -9.79 -40.47
CA ASN A 47 -13.96 -9.25 -41.24
C ASN A 47 -13.67 -7.79 -40.86
N GLY A 48 -12.39 -7.48 -40.66
CA GLY A 48 -11.96 -6.14 -40.25
C GLY A 48 -12.16 -5.81 -38.76
N SER A 49 -12.61 -6.76 -37.93
CA SER A 49 -12.84 -6.56 -36.48
C SER A 49 -11.57 -6.42 -35.64
N GLY A 50 -10.40 -6.78 -36.18
CA GLY A 50 -9.11 -6.73 -35.46
C GLY A 50 -8.60 -8.09 -34.97
N LYS A 51 -9.37 -9.18 -35.13
CA LYS A 51 -9.02 -10.57 -34.73
C LYS A 51 -7.59 -10.99 -35.08
N SER A 52 -7.15 -10.77 -36.32
CA SER A 52 -5.82 -11.17 -36.81
C SER A 52 -4.65 -10.49 -36.09
N THR A 53 -4.90 -9.38 -35.40
CA THR A 53 -3.89 -8.71 -34.55
C THR A 53 -3.43 -9.63 -33.41
N VAL A 54 -4.31 -10.50 -32.88
CA VAL A 54 -3.95 -11.47 -31.84
C VAL A 54 -2.89 -12.44 -32.38
N GLY A 55 -3.16 -13.05 -33.55
CA GLY A 55 -2.21 -13.97 -34.19
C GLY A 55 -0.92 -13.27 -34.60
N ASP A 56 -1.03 -12.08 -35.19
CA ASP A 56 0.11 -11.29 -35.61
C ASP A 56 1.00 -10.80 -34.44
N TYR A 57 0.45 -10.62 -33.24
CA TYR A 57 1.22 -10.27 -32.04
C TYR A 57 1.94 -11.51 -31.49
N LEU A 58 1.24 -12.63 -31.38
CA LEU A 58 1.84 -13.89 -30.91
C LEU A 58 2.93 -14.41 -31.85
N GLN A 59 2.85 -14.09 -33.14
CA GLN A 59 3.88 -14.43 -34.13
C GLN A 59 5.17 -13.61 -33.99
N ASP A 60 5.11 -12.42 -33.37
CA ASP A 60 6.24 -11.52 -33.17
C ASP A 60 6.06 -10.71 -31.87
N LEU A 61 6.32 -11.38 -30.74
CA LEU A 61 6.11 -10.81 -29.39
C LEU A 61 6.98 -9.57 -29.12
N THR A 62 8.09 -9.43 -29.84
CA THR A 62 9.07 -8.35 -29.67
C THR A 62 9.00 -7.26 -30.72
N GLY A 63 8.05 -7.35 -31.66
CA GLY A 63 7.93 -6.38 -32.75
C GLY A 63 7.70 -4.96 -32.23
N ASN A 64 8.35 -3.97 -32.84
CA ASN A 64 8.24 -2.55 -32.44
C ASN A 64 6.80 -2.03 -32.36
N ARG A 65 5.91 -2.58 -33.20
CA ARG A 65 4.48 -2.24 -33.20
C ARG A 65 3.70 -2.79 -32.00
N TYR A 66 4.29 -3.63 -31.14
CA TYR A 66 3.62 -4.32 -30.04
C TYR A 66 4.17 -3.99 -28.65
N GLN A 67 4.97 -2.93 -28.51
CA GLN A 67 5.62 -2.55 -27.24
C GLN A 67 4.64 -2.33 -26.08
N THR A 68 3.40 -1.97 -26.40
CA THR A 68 2.31 -1.73 -25.45
C THR A 68 1.40 -2.94 -25.23
N CYS A 69 1.67 -4.07 -25.89
CA CYS A 69 0.93 -5.32 -25.73
C CYS A 69 1.66 -6.24 -24.74
N GLN A 70 0.92 -7.10 -24.04
CA GLN A 70 1.48 -8.01 -23.04
C GLN A 70 0.80 -9.38 -23.07
N VAL A 71 1.56 -10.41 -22.71
CA VAL A 71 1.08 -11.78 -22.51
C VAL A 71 1.40 -12.17 -21.07
N ASP A 72 0.39 -12.65 -20.33
CA ASP A 72 0.56 -13.09 -18.93
C ASP A 72 0.09 -14.54 -18.76
N PRO A 73 0.94 -15.47 -18.27
CA PRO A 73 2.39 -15.32 -18.06
C PRO A 73 3.18 -15.16 -19.36
N ALA A 74 4.38 -14.58 -19.27
CA ALA A 74 5.27 -14.40 -20.42
C ALA A 74 5.66 -15.76 -21.05
N ILE A 75 5.71 -15.80 -22.38
CA ILE A 75 6.07 -16.98 -23.17
C ILE A 75 7.27 -16.68 -24.05
N LYS A 76 7.99 -17.73 -24.46
CA LYS A 76 9.11 -17.59 -25.40
C LYS A 76 8.62 -17.69 -26.84
N GLN A 77 9.24 -16.93 -27.76
CA GLN A 77 8.85 -16.89 -29.17
C GLN A 77 8.97 -18.25 -29.87
N ASP A 78 9.94 -19.08 -29.49
CA ASP A 78 10.16 -20.43 -30.01
C ASP A 78 9.05 -21.42 -29.63
N GLN A 79 8.23 -21.10 -28.62
CA GLN A 79 7.07 -21.90 -28.22
C GLN A 79 5.82 -21.60 -29.05
N VAL A 80 5.79 -20.54 -29.85
CA VAL A 80 4.57 -20.06 -30.52
C VAL A 80 4.57 -20.38 -32.01
N PHE A 81 3.53 -21.08 -32.46
CA PHE A 81 3.35 -21.52 -33.83
C PHE A 81 2.08 -20.88 -34.39
N VAL A 82 2.22 -19.97 -35.35
CA VAL A 82 1.09 -19.20 -35.91
C VAL A 82 0.88 -19.54 -37.39
N TYR A 83 -0.31 -20.02 -37.72
CA TYR A 83 -0.81 -20.12 -39.08
C TYR A 83 -1.60 -18.87 -39.42
N ASN A 84 -1.14 -18.10 -40.41
CA ASN A 84 -1.79 -16.91 -40.94
C ASN A 84 -1.28 -16.64 -42.37
N GLN A 85 -1.77 -15.56 -43.01
CA GLN A 85 -1.33 -15.19 -44.36
C GLN A 85 0.20 -15.04 -44.49
N LYS A 86 0.87 -14.47 -43.47
CA LYS A 86 2.34 -14.34 -43.45
C LYS A 86 3.04 -15.68 -43.43
N PHE A 87 2.48 -16.68 -42.75
CA PHE A 87 3.01 -18.05 -42.77
C PHE A 87 2.93 -18.65 -44.18
N ILE A 88 1.80 -18.48 -44.86
CA ILE A 88 1.59 -18.94 -46.24
C ILE A 88 2.61 -18.28 -47.18
N GLU A 89 2.73 -16.95 -47.11
CA GLU A 89 3.65 -16.16 -47.94
C GLU A 89 5.12 -16.56 -47.68
N LYS A 90 5.53 -16.61 -46.41
CA LYS A 90 6.91 -16.91 -46.02
C LYS A 90 7.35 -18.30 -46.48
N ASN A 91 6.51 -19.32 -46.32
CA ASN A 91 6.89 -20.70 -46.57
C ASN A 91 6.70 -21.12 -48.02
N PHE A 92 5.75 -20.55 -48.77
CA PHE A 92 5.37 -21.06 -50.10
C PHE A 92 5.61 -20.11 -51.28
N HIS A 93 6.08 -18.87 -51.07
CA HIS A 93 6.60 -18.04 -52.18
C HIS A 93 8.00 -18.48 -52.66
N GLN A 94 8.68 -19.34 -51.92
CA GLN A 94 10.01 -19.87 -52.27
C GLN A 94 9.87 -21.13 -53.14
N GLU A 95 10.83 -21.39 -54.04
CA GLU A 95 10.80 -22.61 -54.85
C GLU A 95 11.11 -23.90 -54.07
N SER A 96 11.59 -23.77 -52.83
CA SER A 96 11.84 -24.87 -51.90
C SER A 96 11.31 -24.53 -50.50
N HIS A 97 10.94 -25.57 -49.76
CA HIS A 97 10.36 -25.50 -48.43
C HIS A 97 11.24 -26.28 -47.44
N PRO A 98 11.48 -25.77 -46.22
CA PRO A 98 12.19 -26.52 -45.20
C PRO A 98 11.46 -27.84 -44.91
N GLY A 99 12.21 -28.93 -44.85
CA GLY A 99 11.68 -30.21 -44.44
C GLY A 99 11.29 -30.22 -42.98
N ILE A 100 10.24 -30.98 -42.67
CA ILE A 100 9.75 -31.13 -41.30
C ILE A 100 10.28 -32.45 -40.76
N PHE A 101 11.09 -32.37 -39.73
CA PHE A 101 11.55 -33.47 -38.93
C PHE A 101 10.40 -34.02 -38.08
N THR A 102 9.64 -34.96 -38.64
CA THR A 102 8.58 -35.69 -37.91
C THR A 102 9.12 -36.95 -37.24
N LEU A 103 8.48 -37.36 -36.15
CA LEU A 103 8.83 -38.60 -35.45
C LEU A 103 8.56 -39.81 -36.35
N ASN A 104 9.59 -40.62 -36.61
CA ASN A 104 9.48 -41.86 -37.35
C ASN A 104 8.54 -42.83 -36.62
N GLU A 105 7.58 -43.44 -37.34
CA GLU A 105 6.63 -44.39 -36.76
C GLU A 105 7.28 -45.67 -36.25
N GLY A 106 8.45 -46.04 -36.80
CA GLY A 106 9.13 -47.32 -36.57
C GLY A 106 9.94 -47.49 -35.27
N ASN A 107 10.06 -46.46 -34.42
CA ASN A 107 10.87 -46.56 -33.18
C ASN A 107 9.97 -46.70 -31.93
N ILE A 108 9.37 -47.89 -31.78
CA ILE A 108 8.36 -48.21 -30.74
C ILE A 108 8.91 -47.97 -29.32
N GLU A 109 10.15 -48.40 -29.04
CA GLU A 109 10.79 -48.25 -27.73
C GLU A 109 10.92 -46.79 -27.30
N ALA A 110 11.26 -45.90 -28.23
CA ALA A 110 11.38 -44.47 -27.95
C ALA A 110 10.02 -43.80 -27.73
N LYS A 111 8.94 -44.27 -28.38
CA LYS A 111 7.56 -43.81 -28.12
C LYS A 111 7.08 -44.20 -26.73
N GLU A 112 7.32 -45.44 -26.32
CA GLU A 112 6.96 -45.93 -24.99
C GLU A 112 7.68 -45.11 -23.91
N LYS A 113 8.99 -44.89 -24.09
CA LYS A 113 9.78 -44.06 -23.17
C LYS A 113 9.30 -42.60 -23.09
N ILE A 114 8.92 -41.98 -24.21
CA ILE A 114 8.35 -40.62 -24.21
C ILE A 114 7.00 -40.60 -23.48
N ALA A 115 6.15 -41.61 -23.68
CA ALA A 115 4.85 -41.70 -23.00
C ALA A 115 5.03 -41.86 -21.47
N GLU A 116 5.97 -42.69 -21.02
CA GLU A 116 6.32 -42.85 -19.61
C GLU A 116 6.83 -41.54 -18.99
N LEU A 117 7.75 -40.85 -19.66
CA LEU A 117 8.28 -39.55 -19.20
C LEU A 117 7.18 -38.48 -19.15
N GLN A 118 6.25 -38.47 -20.12
CA GLN A 118 5.09 -37.56 -20.09
C GLN A 118 4.15 -37.86 -18.91
N GLN A 119 3.94 -39.13 -18.58
CA GLN A 119 3.15 -39.52 -17.41
C GLN A 119 3.85 -39.15 -16.08
N SER A 120 5.18 -39.31 -16.02
CA SER A 120 6.02 -38.85 -14.90
C SER A 120 5.89 -37.34 -14.70
N LEU A 121 6.01 -36.55 -15.78
CA LEU A 121 5.82 -35.10 -15.76
C LEU A 121 4.44 -34.69 -15.26
N GLU A 122 3.37 -35.35 -15.74
CA GLU A 122 2.01 -35.05 -15.29
C GLU A 122 1.84 -35.32 -13.79
N THR A 123 2.45 -36.40 -13.29
CA THR A 123 2.38 -36.79 -11.88
C THR A 123 3.20 -35.83 -10.99
N ALA A 124 4.43 -35.50 -11.40
CA ALA A 124 5.30 -34.59 -10.66
C ALA A 124 4.70 -33.18 -10.58
N ASN A 125 4.15 -32.66 -11.69
CA ASN A 125 3.49 -31.35 -11.70
C ASN A 125 2.26 -31.30 -10.79
N LYS A 126 1.43 -32.35 -10.78
CA LYS A 126 0.27 -32.45 -9.87
C LYS A 126 0.68 -32.40 -8.40
N GLU A 127 1.77 -33.08 -8.03
CA GLU A 127 2.24 -33.08 -6.65
C GLU A 127 2.91 -31.74 -6.28
N VAL A 128 3.66 -31.10 -7.20
CA VAL A 128 4.19 -29.74 -7.00
C VAL A 128 3.06 -28.75 -6.71
N ASP A 129 1.96 -28.80 -7.46
CA ASP A 129 0.82 -27.91 -7.23
C ASP A 129 0.12 -28.21 -5.90
N ARG A 130 -0.03 -29.49 -5.53
CA ARG A 130 -0.54 -29.88 -4.21
C ARG A 130 0.32 -29.34 -3.07
N ILE A 131 1.64 -29.38 -3.20
CA ILE A 131 2.57 -28.83 -2.22
C ILE A 131 2.43 -27.30 -2.13
N LYS A 132 2.29 -26.58 -3.26
CA LYS A 132 2.04 -25.13 -3.25
C LYS A 132 0.76 -24.78 -2.49
N THR A 133 -0.33 -25.52 -2.70
CA THR A 133 -1.59 -25.31 -1.97
C THR A 133 -1.39 -25.51 -0.47
N LYS A 134 -0.74 -26.60 -0.05
CA LYS A 134 -0.46 -26.87 1.37
C LYS A 134 0.42 -25.79 2.02
N LEU A 135 1.42 -25.27 1.30
CA LEU A 135 2.25 -24.17 1.78
C LEU A 135 1.40 -22.91 1.99
N SER A 136 0.56 -22.54 1.02
CA SER A 136 -0.34 -21.39 1.13
C SER A 136 -1.31 -21.51 2.31
N GLU A 137 -1.94 -22.68 2.49
CA GLU A 137 -2.84 -22.96 3.62
C GLU A 137 -2.10 -22.88 4.96
N GLY A 138 -0.86 -23.39 5.01
CA GLY A 138 0.02 -23.31 6.17
C GLY A 138 0.41 -21.88 6.54
N ASP A 139 0.77 -21.06 5.53
CA ASP A 139 1.14 -19.66 5.70
C ASP A 139 -0.02 -18.83 6.25
N GLU A 140 -1.23 -19.03 5.72
CA GLU A 140 -2.43 -18.38 6.23
C GLU A 140 -2.76 -18.80 7.67
N ALA A 141 -2.67 -20.09 7.99
CA ALA A 141 -2.91 -20.58 9.34
C ALA A 141 -1.89 -20.03 10.34
N HIS A 142 -0.61 -19.97 9.95
CA HIS A 142 0.44 -19.36 10.76
C HIS A 142 0.20 -17.86 10.95
N GLY A 143 -0.19 -17.13 9.91
CA GLY A 143 -0.57 -15.72 10.00
C GLY A 143 -1.71 -15.45 10.98
N ARG A 144 -2.77 -16.27 10.94
CA ARG A 144 -3.88 -16.20 11.90
C ARG A 144 -3.41 -16.48 13.34
N SER A 145 -2.61 -17.54 13.53
CA SER A 145 -2.05 -17.88 14.85
C SER A 145 -1.16 -16.77 15.42
N LEU A 146 -0.37 -16.09 14.57
CA LEU A 146 0.46 -14.95 14.96
C LEU A 146 -0.38 -13.73 15.39
N MET A 147 -1.51 -13.46 14.73
CA MET A 147 -2.43 -12.41 15.17
C MET A 147 -3.03 -12.72 16.54
N THR A 148 -3.57 -13.93 16.72
CA THR A 148 -4.13 -14.37 18.01
C THR A 148 -3.09 -14.32 19.13
N TYR A 149 -1.85 -14.68 18.83
CA TYR A 149 -0.73 -14.57 19.77
C TYR A 149 -0.48 -13.11 20.21
N LYS A 150 -0.39 -12.19 19.25
CA LYS A 150 -0.21 -10.75 19.53
C LYS A 150 -1.37 -10.17 20.33
N ASP A 151 -2.61 -10.58 20.03
CA ASP A 151 -3.80 -10.16 20.75
C ASP A 151 -3.76 -10.63 22.21
N ALA A 152 -3.45 -11.90 22.45
CA ALA A 152 -3.33 -12.45 23.80
C ALA A 152 -2.25 -11.75 24.65
N LEU A 153 -1.11 -11.38 24.04
CA LEU A 153 -0.12 -10.57 24.74
C LEU A 153 -0.62 -9.15 25.02
N TRP A 154 -1.33 -8.55 24.07
CA TRP A 154 -1.88 -7.22 24.22
C TRP A 154 -2.96 -7.15 25.32
N ASP A 155 -3.76 -8.19 25.47
CA ASP A 155 -4.75 -8.27 26.55
C ASP A 155 -4.10 -8.21 27.94
N ILE A 156 -2.94 -8.86 28.11
CA ILE A 156 -2.14 -8.75 29.34
C ILE A 156 -1.78 -7.29 29.60
N ARG A 157 -1.31 -6.55 28.60
CA ARG A 157 -1.00 -5.11 28.75
C ARG A 157 -2.22 -4.32 29.21
N LEU A 158 -3.38 -4.54 28.59
CA LEU A 158 -4.62 -3.82 28.88
C LEU A 158 -5.08 -3.99 30.34
N GLU A 159 -4.70 -5.09 30.99
CA GLU A 159 -4.94 -5.26 32.42
C GLU A 159 -4.15 -4.24 33.25
N PHE A 160 -2.90 -3.91 32.88
CA PHE A 160 -2.02 -3.01 33.63
C PHE A 160 -2.16 -1.54 33.21
N GLU A 161 -2.68 -1.27 32.01
CA GLU A 161 -2.90 0.08 31.48
C GLU A 161 -4.10 0.80 32.14
N LYS A 162 -4.90 0.08 32.94
CA LYS A 162 -6.00 0.65 33.73
C LYS A 162 -5.56 0.87 35.19
N GLY A 163 -5.65 2.12 35.67
CA GLY A 163 -5.37 2.49 37.07
C GLY A 163 -4.02 3.17 37.26
N ASP A 164 -3.42 3.05 38.45
CA ASP A 164 -2.26 3.85 38.87
C ASP A 164 -0.96 3.49 38.13
N LEU A 165 -0.90 2.27 37.58
CA LEU A 165 0.22 1.77 36.76
C LEU A 165 0.23 2.34 35.34
N ALA A 166 -0.81 3.06 34.91
CA ALA A 166 -0.86 3.70 33.59
C ALA A 166 0.33 4.65 33.36
N THR A 167 0.79 5.31 34.42
CA THR A 167 1.95 6.24 34.39
C THR A 167 3.27 5.55 34.05
N CYS A 168 3.37 4.23 34.24
CA CYS A 168 4.53 3.40 33.92
C CYS A 168 4.65 3.09 32.41
N PHE A 169 3.61 3.30 31.61
CA PHE A 169 3.62 3.03 30.17
C PHE A 169 4.01 4.28 29.36
N ARG A 170 5.32 4.50 29.18
CA ARG A 170 5.85 5.52 28.26
C ARG A 170 6.33 4.88 26.96
N GLY A 171 5.61 5.13 25.85
CA GLY A 171 6.24 5.16 24.52
C GLY A 171 5.93 4.07 23.49
N GLN A 172 5.13 3.03 23.75
CA GLN A 172 4.78 2.06 22.69
C GLN A 172 3.27 1.80 22.63
N ARG A 173 2.66 2.05 21.47
CA ARG A 173 1.21 1.94 21.23
C ARG A 173 0.82 0.86 20.21
N ASN A 174 1.79 0.14 19.65
CA ASN A 174 1.52 -0.94 18.70
C ASN A 174 1.79 -2.32 19.33
N LYS A 175 1.07 -3.34 18.85
CA LYS A 175 1.10 -4.70 19.39
C LYS A 175 2.46 -5.39 19.11
N GLU A 176 3.06 -5.12 17.96
CA GLU A 176 4.35 -5.65 17.55
C GLU A 176 5.48 -5.26 18.51
N ALA A 177 5.65 -3.96 18.80
CA ALA A 177 6.72 -3.50 19.67
C ALA A 177 6.55 -4.00 21.11
N PHE A 178 5.31 -4.08 21.59
CA PHE A 178 5.01 -4.67 22.89
C PHE A 178 5.39 -6.15 22.95
N LYS A 179 5.00 -6.93 21.95
CA LYS A 179 5.37 -8.36 21.82
C LYS A 179 6.89 -8.53 21.81
N ASP A 180 7.61 -7.76 20.98
CA ASP A 180 9.07 -7.86 20.89
C ASP A 180 9.80 -7.41 22.16
N GLN A 181 9.27 -6.39 22.85
CA GLN A 181 9.82 -5.96 24.13
C GLN A 181 9.59 -7.03 25.20
N LEU A 182 8.38 -7.56 25.29
CA LEU A 182 8.03 -8.58 26.28
C LEU A 182 8.84 -9.86 26.09
N GLU A 183 9.05 -10.32 24.85
CA GLU A 183 9.88 -11.50 24.57
C GLU A 183 11.36 -11.34 24.97
N LYS A 184 11.89 -10.11 24.98
CA LYS A 184 13.26 -9.80 25.42
C LYS A 184 13.42 -9.81 26.94
N ILE A 185 12.33 -9.64 27.69
CA ILE A 185 12.37 -9.69 29.14
C ILE A 185 12.62 -11.14 29.59
N PRO A 186 13.67 -11.38 30.41
CA PRO A 186 13.93 -12.72 30.93
C PRO A 186 12.81 -13.13 31.88
N LEU A 187 12.51 -14.43 31.93
CA LEU A 187 11.54 -14.95 32.90
C LEU A 187 12.09 -14.74 34.33
N PRO A 188 11.27 -14.24 35.28
CA PRO A 188 11.75 -13.99 36.63
C PRO A 188 12.13 -15.29 37.32
N THR A 189 13.32 -15.31 37.95
CA THR A 189 13.82 -16.43 38.75
C THR A 189 13.44 -16.34 40.22
N SER A 190 12.94 -15.19 40.65
CA SER A 190 12.48 -14.89 42.01
C SER A 190 11.01 -14.48 42.00
N PRO A 191 10.26 -14.69 43.10
CA PRO A 191 8.87 -14.25 43.18
C PRO A 191 8.77 -12.73 42.95
N VAL A 192 7.92 -12.37 42.00
CA VAL A 192 7.59 -10.97 41.67
C VAL A 192 6.38 -10.50 42.49
N ARG A 193 6.32 -9.20 42.75
CA ARG A 193 5.17 -8.57 43.40
C ARG A 193 3.89 -8.77 42.60
N THR A 194 2.75 -8.78 43.28
CA THR A 194 1.45 -8.82 42.62
C THR A 194 1.14 -7.46 41.97
N LYS A 195 0.24 -7.47 40.98
CA LYS A 195 -0.27 -6.24 40.35
C LYS A 195 -0.80 -5.23 41.39
N LYS A 196 -1.47 -5.71 42.44
CA LYS A 196 -2.01 -4.87 43.51
C LYS A 196 -0.90 -4.18 44.31
N GLU A 197 0.12 -4.95 44.70
CA GLU A 197 1.30 -4.42 45.41
C GLU A 197 2.03 -3.36 44.58
N LEU A 198 2.22 -3.59 43.28
CA LEU A 198 2.84 -2.60 42.37
C LEU A 198 1.98 -1.34 42.25
N SER A 199 0.66 -1.48 42.19
CA SER A 199 -0.29 -0.36 42.15
C SER A 199 -0.20 0.49 43.42
N ASP A 200 -0.11 -0.14 44.60
CA ASP A 200 -0.01 0.55 45.88
C ASP A 200 1.33 1.30 46.03
N VAL A 201 2.44 0.70 45.59
CA VAL A 201 3.75 1.38 45.53
C VAL A 201 3.70 2.56 44.56
N THR A 202 3.11 2.40 43.37
CA THR A 202 3.01 3.47 42.36
C THR A 202 2.16 4.64 42.85
N LYS A 203 1.04 4.39 43.53
CA LYS A 203 0.24 5.43 44.20
C LYS A 203 1.10 6.22 45.17
N SER A 204 1.82 5.57 46.07
CA SER A 204 2.66 6.26 47.06
C SER A 204 3.76 7.12 46.43
N LEU A 205 4.27 6.74 45.26
CA LEU A 205 5.28 7.51 44.52
C LEU A 205 4.68 8.67 43.71
N SER A 206 3.41 8.60 43.28
CA SER A 206 2.80 9.57 42.35
C SER A 206 2.32 10.86 43.01
N TYR A 207 2.01 10.87 44.31
CA TYR A 207 1.48 12.04 45.03
C TYR A 207 2.48 13.20 45.28
N SER A 208 3.71 13.11 44.78
CA SER A 208 4.74 14.14 45.00
C SER A 208 5.15 14.84 43.71
N ASP A 209 4.35 15.80 43.26
CA ASP A 209 4.82 16.87 42.35
C ASP A 209 5.75 17.77 43.15
N ALA A 210 7.01 17.41 43.16
CA ALA A 210 7.95 17.82 44.18
C ALA A 210 9.22 18.33 43.53
N SER A 211 9.42 19.64 43.61
CA SER A 211 10.66 20.30 43.19
C SER A 211 11.64 20.33 44.35
N SER A 212 12.94 20.24 44.05
CA SER A 212 13.97 20.33 45.08
C SER A 212 13.94 21.70 45.76
N ILE A 213 14.05 21.71 47.09
CA ILE A 213 14.08 22.92 47.91
C ILE A 213 15.53 23.42 47.98
N ALA A 214 15.73 24.73 47.75
CA ALA A 214 17.04 25.37 47.81
C ALA A 214 17.58 25.43 49.26
N ALA A 215 18.91 25.42 49.42
CA ALA A 215 19.55 25.39 50.73
C ALA A 215 19.32 26.68 51.54
N LEU A 216 19.06 26.54 52.85
CA LEU A 216 18.95 27.65 53.80
C LEU A 216 20.29 27.86 54.53
N PRO A 217 21.01 28.97 54.30
CA PRO A 217 22.25 29.28 55.02
C PRO A 217 21.98 29.81 56.44
N GLU A 218 22.97 29.66 57.32
CA GLU A 218 22.95 30.29 58.65
C GLU A 218 23.30 31.78 58.56
N LEU A 219 22.73 32.59 59.43
CA LEU A 219 22.90 34.05 59.46
C LEU A 219 23.97 34.45 60.48
N SER A 220 24.65 35.57 60.23
CA SER A 220 25.62 36.13 61.18
C SER A 220 25.41 37.63 61.36
N PHE A 221 25.63 38.14 62.58
CA PHE A 221 25.49 39.57 62.87
C PHE A 221 26.82 40.18 63.33
N ALA A 222 27.48 40.91 62.43
CA ALA A 222 28.75 41.58 62.74
C ALA A 222 28.62 42.65 63.84
N GLY A 223 27.42 43.26 63.98
CA GLY A 223 27.15 44.29 64.97
C GLY A 223 27.17 43.81 66.42
N ALA A 224 27.08 42.50 66.67
CA ALA A 224 27.14 41.94 68.03
C ALA A 224 28.46 42.29 68.74
N SER A 225 29.56 42.40 67.99
CA SER A 225 30.87 42.79 68.53
C SER A 225 30.92 44.25 69.02
N LEU A 226 30.03 45.10 68.50
CA LEU A 226 29.95 46.53 68.78
C LEU A 226 29.09 46.82 70.03
N GLU A 227 28.27 45.87 70.47
CA GLU A 227 27.31 46.05 71.58
C GLU A 227 27.99 46.26 72.94
N ASN A 228 29.26 45.85 73.06
CA ASN A 228 30.07 45.97 74.27
C ASN A 228 31.23 46.98 74.12
N ASP A 229 31.17 47.88 73.13
CA ASP A 229 32.24 48.86 72.93
C ASP A 229 32.37 49.77 74.18
N PRO A 230 33.59 49.94 74.73
CA PRO A 230 33.81 50.77 75.92
C PRO A 230 33.33 52.23 75.79
N ILE A 231 33.22 52.77 74.56
CA ILE A 231 32.73 54.13 74.34
C ILE A 231 31.28 54.34 74.80
N LEU A 232 30.49 53.26 74.87
CA LEU A 232 29.07 53.30 75.27
C LEU A 232 28.92 53.67 76.76
N THR A 233 29.77 53.07 77.61
CA THR A 233 29.73 53.30 79.06
C THR A 233 30.53 54.54 79.47
N LYS A 234 31.45 55.01 78.63
CA LYS A 234 32.26 56.21 78.87
C LYS A 234 31.39 57.47 78.92
N VAL A 235 31.47 58.18 80.03
CA VAL A 235 30.89 59.52 80.19
C VAL A 235 31.84 60.53 79.55
N ILE A 236 31.44 61.10 78.41
CA ILE A 236 32.25 62.07 77.68
C ILE A 236 31.92 63.45 78.24
N THR A 237 32.84 64.02 79.01
CA THR A 237 32.72 65.35 79.61
C THR A 237 33.82 66.28 79.08
N PRO A 238 33.54 67.59 78.96
CA PRO A 238 34.54 68.57 78.56
C PRO A 238 35.66 68.65 79.62
N SER A 239 36.92 68.51 79.18
CA SER A 239 38.13 68.53 80.02
C SER A 239 38.93 69.84 79.93
N GLY A 240 38.42 70.83 79.22
CA GLY A 240 39.14 72.08 78.96
C GLY A 240 39.45 72.91 80.22
N ASP A 241 40.60 73.58 80.21
CA ASP A 241 41.06 74.49 81.26
C ASP A 241 40.24 75.80 81.22
N SER A 242 39.06 75.76 81.83
CA SER A 242 38.11 76.87 81.89
C SER A 242 37.47 76.93 83.27
N TYR A 243 37.30 78.14 83.80
CA TYR A 243 36.65 78.36 85.10
C TYR A 243 35.20 77.84 85.15
N LEU A 244 34.58 77.59 83.99
CA LEU A 244 33.21 77.07 83.85
C LEU A 244 33.12 75.54 84.02
N ALA A 245 34.25 74.82 83.92
CA ALA A 245 34.26 73.36 83.86
C ALA A 245 33.68 72.71 85.13
N ASP A 246 34.09 73.18 86.31
CA ASP A 246 33.69 72.61 87.61
C ASP A 246 32.17 72.64 87.82
N LEU A 247 31.50 73.75 87.49
CA LEU A 247 30.05 73.86 87.64
C LEU A 247 29.32 72.98 86.63
N ILE A 248 29.79 72.93 85.37
CA ILE A 248 29.17 72.12 84.32
C ILE A 248 29.29 70.63 84.63
N GLN A 249 30.44 70.20 85.18
CA GLN A 249 30.65 68.83 85.61
C GLN A 249 29.76 68.49 86.82
N ARG A 250 29.64 69.38 87.81
CA ARG A 250 28.76 69.19 88.97
C ARG A 250 27.28 69.10 88.59
N LEU A 251 26.83 69.89 87.61
CA LEU A 251 25.44 69.89 87.14
C LEU A 251 25.17 68.78 86.11
N GLY A 252 26.20 68.17 85.52
CA GLY A 252 26.05 67.18 84.46
C GLY A 252 25.35 67.71 83.21
N ASN A 253 25.43 69.02 82.95
CA ASN A 253 24.69 69.69 81.87
C ASN A 253 25.57 70.03 80.65
N SER A 254 26.69 69.34 80.45
CA SER A 254 27.62 69.60 79.34
C SER A 254 26.97 69.53 77.97
N ASP A 255 26.07 68.57 77.75
CA ASP A 255 25.35 68.42 76.48
C ASP A 255 24.44 69.63 76.21
N TRP A 256 23.78 70.15 77.25
CA TRP A 256 22.97 71.37 77.16
C TRP A 256 23.84 72.59 76.85
N VAL A 257 25.01 72.72 77.50
CA VAL A 257 25.96 73.80 77.21
C VAL A 257 26.45 73.74 75.76
N LYS A 258 26.80 72.55 75.25
CA LYS A 258 27.21 72.38 73.84
C LYS A 258 26.07 72.75 72.88
N LYS A 259 24.84 72.31 73.16
CA LYS A 259 23.64 72.66 72.36
C LYS A 259 23.32 74.16 72.41
N ALA A 260 23.70 74.85 73.49
CA ALA A 260 23.48 76.28 73.65
C ALA A 260 24.50 77.15 72.88
N LEU A 261 25.69 76.62 72.55
CA LEU A 261 26.77 77.37 71.89
C LEU A 261 26.34 78.11 70.61
N PRO A 262 25.59 77.52 69.66
CA PRO A 262 25.18 78.22 68.44
C PRO A 262 24.30 79.46 68.71
N TYR A 263 23.52 79.45 69.81
CA TYR A 263 22.72 80.61 70.20
C TYR A 263 23.58 81.77 70.74
N LEU A 264 24.72 81.45 71.37
CA LEU A 264 25.69 82.45 71.84
C LEU A 264 26.42 83.15 70.69
N ASP A 265 26.63 82.47 69.56
CA ASP A 265 27.26 83.08 68.38
C ASP A 265 26.36 84.18 67.74
N HIS A 266 25.05 84.17 68.02
CA HIS A 266 24.07 85.09 67.44
C HIS A 266 23.46 86.09 68.45
N SER A 267 23.96 86.12 69.69
CA SER A 267 23.32 86.87 70.78
C SER A 267 23.91 88.27 71.05
N GLU A 268 24.78 88.78 70.18
CA GLU A 268 25.39 90.13 70.29
C GLU A 268 25.95 90.43 71.71
N ASN A 269 26.65 89.45 72.31
CA ASN A 269 27.19 89.47 73.68
C ASN A 269 26.16 89.48 74.83
N ALA A 270 24.87 89.40 74.56
CA ALA A 270 23.84 89.20 75.58
C ALA A 270 23.70 87.71 75.94
N CYS A 271 23.46 87.43 77.22
CA CYS A 271 23.14 86.08 77.71
C CYS A 271 21.77 85.62 77.17
N PRO A 272 21.65 84.48 76.47
CA PRO A 272 20.38 83.99 75.93
C PRO A 272 19.30 83.66 76.97
N LEU A 273 19.65 83.62 78.27
CA LEU A 273 18.72 83.30 79.36
C LEU A 273 18.28 84.55 80.14
N CYS A 274 19.24 85.28 80.72
CA CYS A 274 18.96 86.43 81.58
C CYS A 274 19.10 87.79 80.87
N GLN A 275 19.53 87.80 79.61
CA GLN A 275 19.75 89.00 78.79
C GLN A 275 20.78 90.00 79.34
N GLN A 276 21.60 89.60 80.31
CA GLN A 276 22.72 90.40 80.82
C GLN A 276 23.93 90.30 79.88
N ASP A 277 24.77 91.33 79.87
CA ASP A 277 26.04 91.34 79.12
C ASP A 277 26.98 90.23 79.61
N LEU A 278 27.52 89.46 78.67
CA LEU A 278 28.49 88.40 78.93
C LEU A 278 29.91 88.97 79.04
N PRO A 279 30.76 88.42 79.93
CA PRO A 279 32.18 88.81 79.99
C PRO A 279 32.88 88.63 78.63
N HIS A 280 33.83 89.52 78.31
CA HIS A 280 34.53 89.52 77.01
C HIS A 280 35.19 88.19 76.64
N GLU A 281 35.70 87.43 77.62
CA GLU A 281 36.32 86.12 77.39
C GLU A 281 35.36 84.93 77.53
N PHE A 282 34.07 85.17 77.82
CA PHE A 282 33.09 84.11 78.09
C PHE A 282 32.97 83.12 76.94
N GLN A 283 32.76 83.59 75.70
CA GLN A 283 32.65 82.71 74.54
C GLN A 283 33.90 81.86 74.31
N ARG A 284 35.10 82.44 74.51
CA ARG A 284 36.37 81.70 74.41
C ARG A 284 36.46 80.62 75.48
N ASN A 285 36.10 80.95 76.71
CA ASN A 285 36.12 80.04 77.86
C ASN A 285 35.04 78.93 77.77
N VAL A 286 33.91 79.17 77.08
CA VAL A 286 32.92 78.11 76.80
C VAL A 286 33.40 77.22 75.64
N LYS A 287 34.01 77.80 74.59
CA LYS A 287 34.56 77.03 73.47
C LYS A 287 35.75 76.16 73.90
N SER A 288 36.62 76.65 74.79
CA SER A 288 37.79 75.90 75.28
C SER A 288 37.43 74.68 76.13
N LEU A 289 36.20 74.58 76.65
CA LEU A 289 35.70 73.38 77.35
C LEU A 289 35.69 72.15 76.43
N PHE A 290 35.40 72.34 75.14
CA PHE A 290 35.25 71.27 74.16
C PHE A 290 36.50 71.20 73.27
N ASP A 291 37.52 70.53 73.78
CA ASP A 291 38.82 70.36 73.11
C ASP A 291 38.78 69.26 72.01
N GLU A 292 39.91 69.08 71.32
CA GLU A 292 40.06 68.04 70.29
C GLU A 292 39.83 66.62 70.84
N THR A 293 40.11 66.39 72.13
CA THR A 293 39.90 65.08 72.77
C THR A 293 38.40 64.79 72.90
N TYR A 294 37.61 65.78 73.31
CA TYR A 294 36.15 65.68 73.35
C TYR A 294 35.59 65.36 71.96
N ASP A 295 35.98 66.13 70.94
CA ASP A 295 35.47 65.94 69.57
C ASP A 295 35.88 64.56 68.99
N GLN A 296 37.08 64.07 69.29
CA GLN A 296 37.51 62.71 68.92
C GLN A 296 36.66 61.62 69.57
N GLU A 297 36.32 61.76 70.85
CA GLU A 297 35.49 60.78 71.57
C GLU A 297 34.03 60.82 71.09
N VAL A 298 33.48 62.00 70.79
CA VAL A 298 32.16 62.13 70.14
C VAL A 298 32.18 61.49 68.75
N SER A 299 33.23 61.70 67.97
CA SER A 299 33.39 61.07 66.65
C SER A 299 33.40 59.54 66.74
N LYS A 300 34.02 58.95 67.78
CA LYS A 300 33.97 57.49 68.01
C LYS A 300 32.54 56.98 68.23
N VAL A 301 31.69 57.73 68.95
CA VAL A 301 30.26 57.38 69.14
C VAL A 301 29.52 57.39 67.79
N VAL A 302 29.71 58.42 66.97
CA VAL A 302 29.09 58.55 65.65
C VAL A 302 29.50 57.38 64.74
N VAL A 303 30.81 57.09 64.67
CA VAL A 303 31.33 55.98 63.86
C VAL A 303 30.83 54.63 64.34
N LEU A 304 30.72 54.41 65.67
CA LEU A 304 30.16 53.19 66.24
C LEU A 304 28.69 53.02 65.81
N ARG A 305 27.89 54.08 65.96
CA ARG A 305 26.47 54.09 65.57
C ARG A 305 26.30 53.77 64.08
N GLU A 306 27.04 54.43 63.21
CA GLU A 306 26.97 54.17 61.76
C GLU A 306 27.33 52.72 61.41
N LYS A 307 28.38 52.17 62.04
CA LYS A 307 28.76 50.77 61.84
C LYS A 307 27.67 49.81 62.30
N TYR A 308 27.05 50.08 63.45
CA TYR A 308 25.97 49.25 63.97
C TYR A 308 24.73 49.30 63.07
N ILE A 309 24.31 50.50 62.64
CA ILE A 309 23.16 50.68 61.74
C ILE A 309 23.40 49.94 60.43
N LYS A 310 24.57 50.11 59.80
CA LYS A 310 24.92 49.39 58.56
C LYS A 310 24.89 47.87 58.74
N ALA A 311 25.40 47.35 59.86
CA ALA A 311 25.35 45.92 60.16
C ALA A 311 23.92 45.43 60.37
N ALA A 312 23.07 46.22 61.04
CA ALA A 312 21.67 45.88 61.30
C ALA A 312 20.84 45.90 60.00
N ASP A 313 21.03 46.90 59.16
CA ASP A 313 20.36 47.02 57.86
C ASP A 313 20.73 45.85 56.94
N ALA A 314 22.01 45.46 56.91
CA ALA A 314 22.48 44.33 56.12
C ALA A 314 21.84 43.00 56.55
N LEU A 315 21.71 42.76 57.86
CA LEU A 315 21.07 41.57 58.40
C LEU A 315 19.55 41.57 58.14
N GLU A 316 18.90 42.73 58.27
CA GLU A 316 17.47 42.85 57.96
C GLU A 316 17.19 42.60 56.47
N PHE A 317 18.05 43.08 55.59
CA PHE A 317 17.98 42.80 54.15
C PHE A 317 18.17 41.31 53.85
N GLU A 318 19.14 40.64 54.49
CA GLU A 318 19.35 39.21 54.34
C GLU A 318 18.12 38.40 54.79
N LEU A 319 17.44 38.84 55.86
CA LEU A 319 16.20 38.26 56.36
C LEU A 319 14.97 38.43 55.45
N GLU A 320 15.09 39.24 54.40
CA GLU A 320 14.07 39.46 53.36
C GLU A 320 14.34 38.65 52.09
N ALA A 321 15.48 37.93 52.02
CA ALA A 321 15.77 37.04 50.90
C ALA A 321 14.76 35.88 50.80
N GLN A 322 14.53 35.40 49.57
CA GLN A 322 13.54 34.35 49.25
C GLN A 322 13.67 33.10 50.13
N ALA A 323 14.90 32.73 50.52
CA ALA A 323 15.18 31.59 51.38
C ALA A 323 14.46 31.70 52.75
N TYR A 324 14.39 32.91 53.30
CA TYR A 324 13.82 33.18 54.63
C TYR A 324 12.38 33.68 54.59
N THR A 325 11.81 33.95 53.41
CA THR A 325 10.41 34.35 53.21
C THR A 325 9.53 33.22 52.67
N SER A 326 10.09 32.01 52.49
CA SER A 326 9.33 30.84 52.07
C SER A 326 8.26 30.46 53.11
N SER A 327 7.12 29.92 52.65
CA SER A 327 6.02 29.52 53.54
C SER A 327 6.42 28.45 54.56
N ALA A 328 7.39 27.60 54.23
CA ALA A 328 7.88 26.56 55.10
C ALA A 328 8.52 27.14 56.37
N ILE A 329 9.56 27.97 56.23
CA ILE A 329 10.24 28.56 57.40
C ILE A 329 9.38 29.63 58.11
N GLN A 330 8.53 30.34 57.37
CA GLN A 330 7.58 31.30 57.95
C GLN A 330 6.43 30.64 58.73
N SER A 331 6.32 29.31 58.70
CA SER A 331 5.39 28.55 59.54
C SER A 331 6.02 28.03 60.85
N GLU A 332 7.34 28.09 60.97
CA GLU A 332 8.06 27.62 62.16
C GLU A 332 7.99 28.66 63.28
N ALA A 333 7.25 28.34 64.35
CA ALA A 333 6.98 29.26 65.45
C ALA A 333 8.26 29.82 66.11
N ASP A 334 9.29 28.98 66.26
CA ASP A 334 10.57 29.38 66.85
C ASP A 334 11.33 30.38 65.96
N PHE A 335 11.24 30.23 64.63
CA PHE A 335 11.83 31.17 63.68
C PHE A 335 11.12 32.53 63.75
N ILE A 336 9.78 32.55 63.73
CA ILE A 336 8.98 33.79 63.84
C ILE A 336 9.31 34.53 65.14
N LYS A 337 9.36 33.80 66.26
CA LYS A 337 9.66 34.34 67.58
C LYS A 337 11.08 34.91 67.64
N ALA A 338 12.09 34.17 67.18
CA ALA A 338 13.48 34.61 67.17
C ALA A 338 13.69 35.82 66.24
N LYS A 339 13.05 35.83 65.05
CA LYS A 339 13.08 36.95 64.10
C LYS A 339 12.46 38.22 64.70
N GLY A 340 11.30 38.08 65.36
CA GLY A 340 10.64 39.19 66.05
C GLY A 340 11.48 39.78 67.17
N GLU A 341 12.07 38.91 68.00
CA GLU A 341 12.94 39.34 69.11
C GLU A 341 14.21 40.04 68.60
N LEU A 342 14.86 39.50 67.56
CA LEU A 342 16.01 40.14 66.94
C LEU A 342 15.67 41.54 66.41
N LYS A 343 14.57 41.70 65.67
CA LYS A 343 14.12 43.02 65.17
C LYS A 343 13.84 44.00 66.31
N ARG A 344 13.25 43.53 67.42
CA ARG A 344 13.02 44.33 68.62
C ARG A 344 14.34 44.82 69.23
N LEU A 345 15.31 43.93 69.42
CA LEU A 345 16.63 44.26 69.97
C LEU A 345 17.40 45.25 69.07
N LEU A 346 17.41 45.03 67.76
CA LEU A 346 18.04 45.94 66.80
C LEU A 346 17.41 47.34 66.88
N THR A 347 16.08 47.43 66.98
CA THR A 347 15.36 48.70 67.11
C THR A 347 15.74 49.41 68.42
N ILE A 348 15.75 48.69 69.55
CA ILE A 348 16.15 49.25 70.85
C ILE A 348 17.58 49.78 70.80
N ASN A 349 18.51 49.00 70.24
CA ASN A 349 19.91 49.40 70.17
C ASN A 349 20.13 50.59 69.23
N ARG A 350 19.41 50.66 68.09
CA ARG A 350 19.41 51.84 67.21
C ARG A 350 18.94 53.10 67.95
N THR A 351 17.87 53.02 68.72
CA THR A 351 17.37 54.14 69.54
C THR A 351 18.38 54.55 70.61
N ARG A 352 18.91 53.57 71.36
CA ARG A 352 19.91 53.84 72.41
C ARG A 352 21.18 54.48 71.86
N LEU A 353 21.66 54.04 70.68
CA LEU A 353 22.80 54.67 70.01
C LEU A 353 22.52 56.11 69.59
N ALA A 354 21.30 56.40 69.11
CA ALA A 354 20.87 57.77 68.82
C ALA A 354 20.82 58.63 70.09
N ASP A 355 20.27 58.10 71.19
CA ASP A 355 20.25 58.78 72.49
C ASP A 355 21.66 59.08 73.03
N LYS A 356 22.60 58.14 72.82
CA LYS A 356 24.00 58.30 73.23
C LYS A 356 24.74 59.34 72.39
N GLU A 357 24.44 59.46 71.09
CA GLU A 357 24.96 60.54 70.25
C GLU A 357 24.40 61.90 70.67
N GLU A 358 23.10 61.97 71.01
CA GLU A 358 22.46 63.22 71.43
C GLU A 358 22.90 63.67 72.84
N SER A 359 23.23 62.73 73.72
CA SER A 359 23.63 62.96 75.11
C SER A 359 24.91 62.18 75.47
N VAL A 360 26.06 62.63 74.96
CA VAL A 360 27.35 61.92 75.12
C VAL A 360 27.84 61.88 76.57
N SER A 361 27.32 62.77 77.42
CA SER A 361 27.60 62.79 78.86
C SER A 361 26.91 61.67 79.66
N LYS A 362 25.98 60.92 79.07
CA LYS A 362 25.28 59.81 79.73
C LYS A 362 25.97 58.48 79.46
N SER A 363 26.09 57.65 80.49
CA SER A 363 26.50 56.24 80.33
C SER A 363 25.33 55.41 79.82
N LEU A 364 25.58 54.49 78.89
CA LEU A 364 24.57 53.63 78.27
C LEU A 364 25.17 52.24 77.99
N SER A 365 24.33 51.21 78.04
CA SER A 365 24.63 49.87 77.52
C SER A 365 23.60 49.43 76.46
N LEU A 366 24.05 48.66 75.48
CA LEU A 366 23.18 48.02 74.47
C LEU A 366 22.69 46.65 74.97
N GLU A 367 21.57 46.18 74.43
CA GLU A 367 21.07 44.82 74.68
C GLU A 367 21.77 43.84 73.74
N SER A 368 22.27 42.71 74.26
CA SER A 368 22.98 41.74 73.44
C SER A 368 22.04 41.02 72.47
N THR A 369 22.39 41.01 71.18
CA THR A 369 21.65 40.27 70.14
C THR A 369 22.10 38.82 69.99
N THR A 370 23.19 38.41 70.65
CA THR A 370 23.81 37.09 70.48
C THR A 370 22.84 35.93 70.71
N ALA A 371 22.04 35.98 71.78
CA ALA A 371 21.07 34.93 72.07
C ALA A 371 19.95 34.84 71.01
N ALA A 372 19.48 35.98 70.51
CA ALA A 372 18.46 36.03 69.46
C ALA A 372 18.99 35.45 68.13
N VAL A 373 20.23 35.77 67.75
CA VAL A 373 20.88 35.21 66.55
C VAL A 373 21.09 33.70 66.68
N ILE A 374 21.50 33.20 67.86
CA ILE A 374 21.65 31.76 68.12
C ILE A 374 20.31 31.04 67.97
N ASN A 375 19.24 31.58 68.58
CA ASN A 375 17.90 30.97 68.49
C ASN A 375 17.38 30.96 67.05
N LEU A 376 17.63 32.04 66.31
CA LEU A 376 17.27 32.14 64.89
C LEU A 376 17.98 31.08 64.05
N ASN A 377 19.29 30.89 64.24
CA ASN A 377 20.07 29.86 63.55
C ASN A 377 19.68 28.45 63.96
N ALA A 378 19.28 28.23 65.22
CA ALA A 378 18.75 26.94 65.65
C ALA A 378 17.46 26.56 64.90
N ALA A 379 16.55 27.52 64.70
CA ALA A 379 15.33 27.32 63.92
C ALA A 379 15.63 27.09 62.43
N ILE A 380 16.57 27.86 61.85
CA ILE A 380 17.04 27.65 60.46
C ILE A 380 17.61 26.23 60.30
N LYS A 381 18.44 25.77 61.23
CA LYS A 381 19.05 24.43 61.19
C LYS A 381 18.00 23.32 61.29
N ALA A 382 16.98 23.49 62.13
CA ALA A 382 15.88 22.54 62.25
C ALA A 382 15.08 22.43 60.95
N GLN A 383 14.79 23.56 60.29
CA GLN A 383 14.11 23.57 59.00
C GLN A 383 14.97 22.94 57.89
N LYS A 384 16.26 23.30 57.84
CA LYS A 384 17.21 22.72 56.88
C LYS A 384 17.25 21.19 56.95
N ALA A 385 17.22 20.60 58.16
CA ALA A 385 17.18 19.16 58.32
C ALA A 385 15.93 18.51 57.69
N LYS A 386 14.76 19.16 57.80
CA LYS A 386 13.52 18.71 57.16
C LYS A 386 13.63 18.78 55.62
N ASP A 387 14.19 19.86 55.10
CA ASP A 387 14.35 20.09 53.66
C ASP A 387 15.37 19.11 53.05
N ASP A 388 16.48 18.83 53.74
CA ASP A 388 17.49 17.84 53.34
C ASP A 388 16.89 16.42 53.31
N GLU A 389 16.08 16.05 54.30
CA GLU A 389 15.39 14.76 54.33
C GLU A 389 14.40 14.62 53.17
N TYR A 390 13.65 15.68 52.86
CA TYR A 390 12.74 15.73 51.73
C TYR A 390 13.46 15.59 50.37
N ASN A 391 14.54 16.34 50.16
CA ASN A 391 15.38 16.26 48.96
C ASN A 391 16.02 14.86 48.80
N LEU A 392 16.43 14.22 49.90
CA LEU A 392 16.96 12.86 49.89
C LEU A 392 15.88 11.84 49.47
N ARG A 393 14.63 12.01 49.92
CA ARG A 393 13.51 11.17 49.49
C ARG A 393 13.21 11.36 48.00
N LEU A 394 13.27 12.60 47.51
CA LEU A 394 13.07 12.91 46.09
C LEU A 394 14.13 12.26 45.19
N SER A 395 15.41 12.32 45.56
CA SER A 395 16.49 11.74 44.73
C SER A 395 16.38 10.22 44.55
N LYS A 396 15.71 9.52 45.48
CA LYS A 396 15.45 8.07 45.39
C LYS A 396 14.17 7.71 44.64
N LYS A 397 13.29 8.68 44.36
CA LYS A 397 11.98 8.45 43.72
C LYS A 397 12.12 7.91 42.30
N ASP A 398 12.98 8.50 41.48
CA ASP A 398 13.17 8.08 40.08
C ASP A 398 13.74 6.66 39.99
N GLN A 399 14.62 6.30 40.92
CA GLN A 399 15.17 4.95 41.04
C GLN A 399 14.07 3.95 41.44
N LEU A 400 13.26 4.27 42.45
CA LEU A 400 12.15 3.42 42.88
C LEU A 400 11.08 3.27 41.79
N PHE A 401 10.75 4.35 41.08
CA PHE A 401 9.81 4.31 39.96
C PHE A 401 10.34 3.44 38.83
N SER A 402 11.63 3.57 38.49
CA SER A 402 12.28 2.71 37.48
C SER A 402 12.28 1.24 37.88
N GLN A 403 12.46 0.92 39.17
CA GLN A 403 12.35 -0.44 39.70
C GLN A 403 10.92 -0.99 39.55
N VAL A 404 9.90 -0.18 39.89
CA VAL A 404 8.49 -0.57 39.72
C VAL A 404 8.16 -0.86 38.26
N VAL A 405 8.64 -0.03 37.33
CA VAL A 405 8.48 -0.27 35.88
C VAL A 405 9.13 -1.61 35.48
N ALA A 406 10.35 -1.89 35.94
CA ALA A 406 11.03 -3.14 35.64
C ALA A 406 10.31 -4.36 36.21
N GLU A 407 9.84 -4.30 37.47
CA GLU A 407 9.05 -5.36 38.10
C GLU A 407 7.72 -5.59 37.37
N MET A 408 7.04 -4.53 36.93
CA MET A 408 5.80 -4.63 36.15
C MET A 408 6.01 -5.43 34.86
N TRP A 409 7.10 -5.18 34.13
CA TRP A 409 7.44 -5.96 32.94
C TRP A 409 7.72 -7.43 33.25
N GLN A 410 8.33 -7.73 34.39
CA GLN A 410 8.57 -9.11 34.86
C GLN A 410 7.26 -9.84 35.19
N VAL A 411 6.29 -9.18 35.82
CA VAL A 411 4.95 -9.75 36.08
C VAL A 411 4.22 -10.05 34.78
N MET A 412 4.17 -9.09 33.85
CA MET A 412 3.55 -9.32 32.53
C MET A 412 4.24 -10.46 31.78
N ARG A 413 5.58 -10.55 31.87
CA ARG A 413 6.36 -11.62 31.26
C ARG A 413 6.02 -12.99 31.85
N GLN A 414 5.84 -13.07 33.16
CA GLN A 414 5.44 -14.31 33.84
C GLN A 414 4.04 -14.76 33.42
N GLN A 415 3.08 -13.84 33.33
CA GLN A 415 1.71 -14.15 32.85
C GLN A 415 1.71 -14.62 31.39
N ALA A 416 2.55 -14.00 30.56
CA ALA A 416 2.66 -14.33 29.14
C ALA A 416 3.41 -15.64 28.85
N GLU A 417 4.14 -16.23 29.80
CA GLU A 417 5.06 -17.36 29.56
C GLU A 417 4.39 -18.53 28.86
N LYS A 418 3.21 -18.96 29.34
CA LYS A 418 2.48 -20.08 28.74
C LYS A 418 2.13 -19.80 27.27
N THR A 419 1.68 -18.58 26.99
CA THR A 419 1.31 -18.13 25.65
C THR A 419 2.52 -18.03 24.72
N ILE A 420 3.63 -17.46 25.20
CA ILE A 420 4.90 -17.33 24.47
C ILE A 420 5.48 -18.71 24.14
N ALA A 421 5.54 -19.61 25.13
CA ALA A 421 6.06 -20.97 24.95
C ALA A 421 5.23 -21.77 23.93
N ALA A 422 3.90 -21.71 24.03
CA ALA A 422 3.00 -22.37 23.08
C ALA A 422 3.19 -21.84 21.64
N HIS A 423 3.30 -20.53 21.48
CA HIS A 423 3.54 -19.93 20.15
C HIS A 423 4.90 -20.32 19.57
N LYS A 424 5.96 -20.37 20.39
CA LYS A 424 7.29 -20.80 19.94
C LYS A 424 7.30 -22.23 19.40
N GLU A 425 6.62 -23.15 20.08
CA GLU A 425 6.50 -24.55 19.60
C GLU A 425 5.68 -24.64 18.30
N LEU A 426 4.57 -23.90 18.20
CA LEU A 426 3.78 -23.81 16.96
C LEU A 426 4.59 -23.24 15.78
N ALA A 427 5.34 -22.16 16.02
CA ALA A 427 6.20 -21.54 15.01
C ALA A 427 7.31 -22.49 14.56
N LYS A 428 7.92 -23.23 15.49
CA LYS A 428 8.95 -24.24 15.20
C LYS A 428 8.39 -25.39 14.35
N PHE A 429 7.19 -25.88 14.70
CA PHE A 429 6.50 -26.92 13.92
C PHE A 429 6.20 -26.45 12.49
N TYR A 430 5.66 -25.23 12.35
CA TYR A 430 5.38 -24.62 11.05
C TYR A 430 6.64 -24.47 10.20
N LEU A 431 7.72 -23.91 10.75
CA LEU A 431 8.99 -23.73 10.03
C LEU A 431 9.57 -25.07 9.56
N LYS A 432 9.52 -26.11 10.40
CA LYS A 432 9.97 -27.45 10.04
C LYS A 432 9.16 -28.03 8.87
N ASN A 433 7.82 -27.99 8.97
CA ASN A 433 6.93 -28.51 7.93
C ASN A 433 7.09 -27.74 6.60
N SER A 434 7.18 -26.41 6.67
CA SER A 434 7.43 -25.57 5.49
C SER A 434 8.77 -25.89 4.82
N ALA A 435 9.83 -26.12 5.60
CA ALA A 435 11.14 -26.53 5.07
C ALA A 435 11.09 -27.90 4.36
N GLU A 436 10.41 -28.89 4.96
CA GLU A 436 10.22 -30.23 4.38
C GLU A 436 9.45 -30.18 3.06
N LEU A 437 8.34 -29.42 3.01
CA LEU A 437 7.55 -29.22 1.81
C LEU A 437 8.33 -28.51 0.70
N ASN A 438 9.10 -27.47 1.04
CA ASN A 438 9.94 -26.76 0.08
C ASN A 438 11.07 -27.64 -0.48
N ALA A 439 11.69 -28.48 0.35
CA ALA A 439 12.67 -29.45 -0.10
C ALA A 439 12.05 -30.45 -1.10
N LYS A 440 10.86 -30.99 -0.80
CA LYS A 440 10.16 -31.91 -1.70
C LYS A 440 9.75 -31.25 -3.02
N LYS A 441 9.28 -30.00 -2.96
CA LYS A 441 8.95 -29.21 -4.15
C LYS A 441 10.17 -29.02 -5.05
N LYS A 442 11.34 -28.74 -4.47
CA LYS A 442 12.60 -28.59 -5.23
C LYS A 442 12.98 -29.88 -5.93
N GLU A 443 12.96 -31.01 -5.20
CA GLU A 443 13.27 -32.33 -5.75
C GLU A 443 12.38 -32.69 -6.96
N LEU A 444 11.07 -32.44 -6.86
CA LEU A 444 10.12 -32.67 -7.96
C LEU A 444 10.34 -31.70 -9.13
N SER A 445 10.70 -30.45 -8.86
CA SER A 445 11.03 -29.47 -9.92
C SER A 445 12.28 -29.86 -10.69
N ASP A 446 13.29 -30.38 -9.99
CA ASP A 446 14.51 -30.89 -10.61
C ASP A 446 14.22 -32.17 -11.44
N GLN A 447 13.27 -33.01 -11.00
CA GLN A 447 12.78 -34.15 -11.77
C GLN A 447 12.11 -33.72 -13.07
N VAL A 448 11.23 -32.70 -13.03
CA VAL A 448 10.57 -32.16 -14.22
C VAL A 448 11.58 -31.68 -15.26
N LEU A 449 12.64 -31.00 -14.84
CA LEU A 449 13.70 -30.55 -15.75
C LEU A 449 14.46 -31.72 -16.39
N ARG A 450 14.77 -32.77 -15.62
CA ARG A 450 15.42 -33.98 -16.15
C ARG A 450 14.54 -34.71 -17.15
N ASP A 451 13.26 -34.90 -16.83
CA ASP A 451 12.32 -35.61 -17.72
C ASP A 451 12.13 -34.85 -19.04
N LEU A 452 12.02 -33.51 -19.00
CA LEU A 452 11.96 -32.68 -20.21
C LEU A 452 13.22 -32.79 -21.08
N ALA A 453 14.41 -32.80 -20.46
CA ALA A 453 15.67 -32.98 -21.18
C ALA A 453 15.74 -34.35 -21.86
N SER A 454 15.33 -35.41 -21.15
CA SER A 454 15.26 -36.78 -21.71
C SER A 454 14.25 -36.92 -22.83
N ILE A 455 13.09 -36.25 -22.76
CA ILE A 455 12.11 -36.22 -23.86
C ILE A 455 12.72 -35.57 -25.10
N THR A 456 13.40 -34.43 -24.91
CA THR A 456 14.07 -33.70 -26.01
C THR A 456 15.12 -34.57 -26.70
N GLU A 457 15.93 -35.30 -25.92
CA GLU A 457 16.93 -36.24 -26.45
C GLU A 457 16.30 -37.44 -27.19
N CYS A 458 15.20 -37.99 -26.69
CA CYS A 458 14.50 -39.07 -27.38
C CYS A 458 13.88 -38.59 -28.70
N GLN A 459 13.35 -37.36 -28.73
CA GLN A 459 12.75 -36.76 -29.92
C GLN A 459 13.80 -36.51 -31.02
N SER A 460 14.98 -35.99 -30.70
CA SER A 460 16.03 -35.74 -31.71
C SER A 460 16.57 -37.02 -32.38
N LYS A 461 16.56 -38.15 -31.68
CA LYS A 461 16.98 -39.46 -32.24
C LYS A 461 15.93 -40.11 -33.15
N MET A 462 14.70 -39.59 -33.16
CA MET A 462 13.56 -40.19 -33.88
C MET A 462 13.13 -39.42 -35.12
N THR A 463 13.75 -38.28 -35.44
CA THR A 463 13.28 -37.41 -36.51
C THR A 463 13.69 -37.87 -37.91
N ASN A 464 12.73 -37.99 -38.82
CA ASN A 464 12.94 -38.23 -40.24
C ASN A 464 12.05 -37.30 -41.06
N VAL A 465 12.66 -36.72 -42.08
CA VAL A 465 12.02 -35.76 -42.96
C VAL A 465 11.09 -36.45 -43.97
N ASP A 466 11.44 -37.67 -44.41
CA ASP A 466 10.70 -38.41 -45.43
C ASP A 466 9.31 -38.87 -44.97
N GLU A 467 9.11 -39.06 -43.67
CA GLU A 467 7.82 -39.47 -43.15
C GLU A 467 6.81 -38.31 -43.15
N ALA A 468 7.25 -37.08 -42.87
CA ALA A 468 6.41 -35.89 -42.95
C ALA A 468 5.85 -35.73 -44.37
N VAL A 469 6.72 -35.91 -45.37
CA VAL A 469 6.33 -35.79 -46.77
C VAL A 469 5.32 -36.86 -47.19
N LYS A 470 5.54 -38.13 -46.79
CA LYS A 470 4.56 -39.18 -47.04
C LYS A 470 3.20 -38.87 -46.41
N LYS A 471 3.18 -38.29 -45.20
CA LYS A 471 1.95 -37.89 -44.51
C LYS A 471 1.25 -36.73 -45.20
N ILE A 472 1.99 -35.73 -45.68
CA ILE A 472 1.45 -34.61 -46.43
C ILE A 472 0.88 -35.10 -47.78
N ASP A 473 1.64 -35.89 -48.55
CA ASP A 473 1.19 -36.42 -49.84
C ASP A 473 -0.06 -37.30 -49.69
N ALA A 474 -0.12 -38.15 -48.65
CA ALA A 474 -1.31 -38.94 -48.35
C ALA A 474 -2.52 -38.06 -47.98
N ALA A 475 -2.31 -36.99 -47.22
CA ALA A 475 -3.38 -36.05 -46.88
C ALA A 475 -3.88 -35.27 -48.10
N ILE A 476 -2.98 -34.81 -48.98
CA ILE A 476 -3.32 -34.16 -50.26
C ILE A 476 -4.18 -35.10 -51.12
N ALA A 477 -3.77 -36.37 -51.23
CA ALA A 477 -4.50 -37.38 -51.99
C ALA A 477 -5.90 -37.67 -51.41
N ASN A 478 -6.02 -37.78 -50.08
CA ASN A 478 -7.29 -38.04 -49.40
C ASN A 478 -8.31 -36.91 -49.57
N ILE A 479 -7.85 -35.66 -49.68
CA ILE A 479 -8.71 -34.49 -49.90
C ILE A 479 -9.11 -34.34 -51.38
N GLY A 480 -8.61 -35.23 -52.26
CA GLY A 480 -8.98 -35.30 -53.68
C GLY A 480 -8.21 -34.34 -54.58
N ILE A 481 -7.13 -33.71 -54.09
CA ILE A 481 -6.22 -32.94 -54.93
C ILE A 481 -5.30 -33.93 -55.66
N THR A 482 -5.50 -34.11 -56.96
CA THR A 482 -4.74 -35.05 -57.78
C THR A 482 -3.70 -34.33 -58.65
N GLY A 483 -2.50 -34.92 -58.74
CA GLY A 483 -1.45 -34.45 -59.65
C GLY A 483 -0.33 -33.62 -59.00
N PHE A 484 -0.32 -33.46 -57.68
CA PHE A 484 0.74 -32.78 -56.93
C PHE A 484 1.35 -33.70 -55.88
N ASN A 485 2.67 -33.75 -55.81
CA ASN A 485 3.42 -34.46 -54.77
C ASN A 485 4.62 -33.60 -54.31
N LEU A 486 5.07 -33.80 -53.08
CA LEU A 486 6.32 -33.23 -52.58
C LEU A 486 7.52 -34.11 -52.97
N LYS A 487 8.55 -33.51 -53.57
CA LYS A 487 9.83 -34.17 -53.86
C LYS A 487 10.98 -33.46 -53.17
N LYS A 488 12.01 -34.21 -52.76
CA LYS A 488 13.26 -33.63 -52.25
C LYS A 488 13.89 -32.73 -53.31
N VAL A 489 14.53 -31.66 -52.87
CA VAL A 489 15.34 -30.81 -53.74
C VAL A 489 16.65 -31.56 -54.05
N ASP A 490 17.04 -31.59 -55.33
CA ASP A 490 18.28 -32.23 -55.73
C ASP A 490 19.49 -31.54 -55.07
N GLY A 491 20.25 -32.28 -54.26
CA GLY A 491 21.42 -31.76 -53.54
C GLY A 491 21.15 -31.21 -52.13
N ASP A 492 19.89 -31.19 -51.67
CA ASP A 492 19.51 -30.84 -50.29
C ASP A 492 18.55 -31.90 -49.73
N GLU A 493 19.05 -32.74 -48.81
CA GLU A 493 18.26 -33.79 -48.19
C GLU A 493 17.21 -33.29 -47.19
N THR A 494 17.27 -32.01 -46.84
CA THR A 494 16.47 -31.40 -45.78
C THR A 494 15.35 -30.50 -46.30
N SER A 495 15.25 -30.26 -47.60
CA SER A 495 14.19 -29.42 -48.18
C SER A 495 13.39 -30.13 -49.27
N TYR A 496 12.17 -29.65 -49.49
CA TYR A 496 11.24 -30.19 -50.46
C TYR A 496 10.70 -29.13 -51.40
N ARG A 497 10.27 -29.57 -52.57
CA ARG A 497 9.59 -28.78 -53.58
C ARG A 497 8.28 -29.46 -53.95
N LEU A 498 7.26 -28.64 -54.16
CA LEU A 498 6.00 -29.11 -54.75
C LEU A 498 6.17 -29.33 -56.26
N VAL A 499 5.80 -30.51 -56.75
CA VAL A 499 5.94 -30.90 -58.16
C VAL A 499 4.57 -31.30 -58.74
N ARG A 500 4.28 -30.88 -59.97
CA ARG A 500 3.08 -31.28 -60.71
C ARG A 500 3.46 -32.20 -61.87
N GLY A 501 3.22 -33.51 -61.72
CA GLY A 501 3.70 -34.52 -62.68
C GLY A 501 5.23 -34.52 -62.79
N ASN A 502 5.76 -34.20 -63.97
CA ASN A 502 7.21 -34.06 -64.23
C ASN A 502 7.69 -32.59 -64.23
N ASN A 503 6.79 -31.62 -64.02
CA ASN A 503 7.15 -30.20 -64.07
C ASN A 503 7.40 -29.65 -62.66
N SER A 504 8.59 -29.09 -62.45
CA SER A 504 9.06 -28.56 -61.16
C SER A 504 9.19 -27.03 -61.13
N ASN A 505 8.92 -26.34 -62.24
CA ASN A 505 9.03 -24.89 -62.34
C ASN A 505 7.66 -24.20 -62.16
N ASP A 506 7.62 -23.15 -61.34
CA ASP A 506 6.46 -22.24 -61.15
C ASP A 506 5.14 -22.92 -60.73
N VAL A 507 5.20 -24.11 -60.11
CA VAL A 507 4.02 -24.89 -59.68
C VAL A 507 3.12 -24.09 -58.75
N TYR A 508 3.70 -23.28 -57.86
CA TYR A 508 2.96 -22.43 -56.91
C TYR A 508 2.00 -21.45 -57.61
N ARG A 509 2.40 -20.85 -58.74
CA ARG A 509 1.55 -19.93 -59.52
C ARG A 509 0.41 -20.65 -60.23
N SER A 510 0.54 -21.96 -60.46
CA SER A 510 -0.47 -22.78 -61.13
C SER A 510 -1.58 -23.28 -60.19
N LEU A 511 -1.40 -23.16 -58.87
CA LEU A 511 -2.37 -23.57 -57.86
C LEU A 511 -3.49 -22.53 -57.73
N SER A 512 -4.71 -23.02 -57.54
CA SER A 512 -5.80 -22.17 -57.04
C SER A 512 -5.51 -21.68 -55.61
N GLU A 513 -6.11 -20.56 -55.23
CA GLU A 513 -5.99 -20.04 -53.86
C GLU A 513 -6.44 -21.06 -52.79
N GLY A 514 -7.43 -21.90 -53.13
CA GLY A 514 -7.88 -22.96 -52.23
C GLY A 514 -6.86 -24.09 -52.06
N GLU A 515 -6.24 -24.56 -53.14
CA GLU A 515 -5.20 -25.59 -53.07
C GLU A 515 -3.96 -25.10 -52.32
N LYS A 516 -3.55 -23.84 -52.54
CA LYS A 516 -2.45 -23.21 -51.79
C LYS A 516 -2.73 -23.27 -50.29
N THR A 517 -3.90 -22.78 -49.88
CA THR A 517 -4.33 -22.73 -48.48
C THR A 517 -4.32 -24.12 -47.84
N LEU A 518 -4.82 -25.13 -48.55
CA LEU A 518 -4.89 -26.49 -48.02
C LEU A 518 -3.50 -27.13 -47.86
N ILE A 519 -2.64 -27.03 -48.88
CA ILE A 519 -1.28 -27.60 -48.84
C ILE A 519 -0.46 -26.91 -47.73
N THR A 520 -0.54 -25.59 -47.63
CA THR A 520 0.16 -24.84 -46.57
C THR A 520 -0.37 -25.17 -45.18
N PHE A 521 -1.66 -25.44 -45.07
CA PHE A 521 -2.28 -25.85 -43.81
C PHE A 521 -1.83 -27.25 -43.38
N LEU A 522 -1.80 -28.22 -44.30
CA LEU A 522 -1.27 -29.56 -44.02
C LEU A 522 0.21 -29.53 -43.61
N TYR A 523 1.02 -28.71 -44.30
CA TYR A 523 2.41 -28.46 -43.93
C TYR A 523 2.51 -27.89 -42.50
N PHE A 524 1.67 -26.90 -42.16
CA PHE A 524 1.62 -26.35 -40.80
C PHE A 524 1.26 -27.40 -39.75
N LEU A 525 0.33 -28.31 -40.03
CA LEU A 525 -0.05 -29.38 -39.10
C LEU A 525 1.09 -30.37 -38.86
N GLU A 526 1.88 -30.72 -39.88
CA GLU A 526 3.09 -31.50 -39.68
C GLU A 526 4.13 -30.72 -38.88
N LEU A 527 4.28 -29.41 -39.11
CA LEU A 527 5.20 -28.55 -38.38
C LEU A 527 4.83 -28.51 -36.89
N CYS A 528 3.53 -28.44 -36.57
CA CYS A 528 3.04 -28.50 -35.20
C CYS A 528 3.35 -29.83 -34.52
N ALA A 529 3.41 -30.94 -35.25
CA ALA A 529 3.71 -32.27 -34.70
C ALA A 529 5.23 -32.61 -34.69
N GLY A 530 6.00 -32.07 -35.63
CA GLY A 530 7.44 -32.29 -35.82
C GLY A 530 8.29 -31.08 -35.44
N SER A 531 9.51 -30.96 -35.97
CA SER A 531 10.38 -29.80 -35.81
C SER A 531 10.97 -29.39 -37.17
N VAL A 532 11.43 -28.15 -37.31
CA VAL A 532 12.30 -27.74 -38.44
C VAL A 532 13.77 -27.69 -38.03
N ASP A 533 14.05 -27.77 -36.72
CA ASP A 533 15.38 -27.81 -36.12
C ASP A 533 15.52 -29.14 -35.37
N ALA A 534 16.39 -30.02 -35.87
CA ALA A 534 16.66 -31.34 -35.28
C ALA A 534 17.52 -31.26 -34.00
N GLU A 535 18.30 -30.18 -33.82
CA GLU A 535 19.16 -29.99 -32.65
C GLU A 535 18.42 -29.35 -31.48
N LYS A 536 17.37 -28.56 -31.76
CA LYS A 536 16.54 -27.89 -30.74
C LYS A 536 15.05 -28.13 -30.93
N PRO A 537 14.56 -29.39 -30.84
CA PRO A 537 13.14 -29.66 -30.93
C PRO A 537 12.41 -29.09 -29.70
N VAL A 538 11.43 -28.22 -29.92
CA VAL A 538 10.53 -27.76 -28.85
C VAL A 538 9.54 -28.88 -28.55
N VAL A 539 9.48 -29.37 -27.31
CA VAL A 539 8.55 -30.43 -26.92
C VAL A 539 7.10 -30.02 -27.19
N ALA A 540 6.30 -30.88 -27.81
CA ALA A 540 4.91 -30.57 -28.17
C ALA A 540 4.05 -30.03 -27.00
N SER A 541 4.28 -30.53 -25.78
CA SER A 541 3.60 -30.07 -24.55
C SER A 541 3.94 -28.65 -24.11
N GLU A 542 4.96 -28.03 -24.70
CA GLU A 542 5.32 -26.63 -24.46
C GLU A 542 4.82 -25.67 -25.55
N ARG A 543 4.20 -26.18 -26.63
CA ARG A 543 3.83 -25.38 -27.81
C ARG A 543 2.46 -24.70 -27.67
N VAL A 544 2.41 -23.43 -28.06
CA VAL A 544 1.20 -22.63 -28.23
C VAL A 544 0.87 -22.56 -29.72
N ILE A 545 -0.28 -23.11 -30.12
CA ILE A 545 -0.73 -23.17 -31.51
C ILE A 545 -1.77 -22.08 -31.75
N VAL A 546 -1.55 -21.22 -32.74
CA VAL A 546 -2.47 -20.17 -33.15
C VAL A 546 -2.84 -20.38 -34.61
N ILE A 547 -4.14 -20.49 -34.90
CA ILE A 547 -4.66 -20.69 -36.25
C ILE A 547 -5.55 -19.50 -36.57
N ASP A 548 -5.11 -18.62 -37.48
CA ASP A 548 -5.88 -17.46 -37.92
C ASP A 548 -6.49 -17.71 -39.30
N ASP A 549 -7.80 -17.91 -39.31
CA ASP A 549 -8.66 -17.96 -40.49
C ASP A 549 -8.25 -18.95 -41.58
N PRO A 550 -8.20 -20.26 -41.27
CA PRO A 550 -7.61 -21.25 -42.17
C PRO A 550 -8.47 -21.56 -43.41
N ILE A 551 -9.62 -20.88 -43.56
CA ILE A 551 -10.63 -21.17 -44.58
C ILE A 551 -11.00 -19.97 -45.46
N SER A 552 -10.27 -18.86 -45.38
CA SER A 552 -10.53 -17.70 -46.24
C SER A 552 -10.44 -18.11 -47.71
N SER A 553 -11.54 -17.97 -48.46
CA SER A 553 -11.66 -18.29 -49.90
C SER A 553 -11.81 -19.78 -50.28
N LEU A 554 -12.15 -20.66 -49.33
CA LEU A 554 -12.40 -22.08 -49.60
C LEU A 554 -13.86 -22.39 -49.99
N SER A 555 -14.06 -23.42 -50.82
CA SER A 555 -15.38 -24.02 -51.04
C SER A 555 -15.87 -24.74 -49.78
N HIS A 556 -17.19 -24.93 -49.63
CA HIS A 556 -17.77 -25.58 -48.46
C HIS A 556 -17.21 -26.98 -48.17
N ASN A 557 -16.85 -27.75 -49.20
CA ASN A 557 -16.28 -29.09 -49.02
C ASN A 557 -14.94 -29.06 -48.29
N TYR A 558 -14.08 -28.07 -48.56
CA TYR A 558 -12.78 -27.97 -47.90
C TYR A 558 -12.87 -27.41 -46.47
N VAL A 559 -13.94 -26.69 -46.13
CA VAL A 559 -14.17 -26.20 -44.77
C VAL A 559 -14.32 -27.36 -43.79
N TYR A 560 -15.05 -28.42 -44.18
CA TYR A 560 -15.20 -29.64 -43.38
C TYR A 560 -13.85 -30.35 -43.17
N GLU A 561 -13.06 -30.51 -44.22
CA GLU A 561 -11.74 -31.15 -44.14
C GLU A 561 -10.78 -30.40 -43.22
N VAL A 562 -10.72 -29.07 -43.33
CA VAL A 562 -9.90 -28.22 -42.46
C VAL A 562 -10.36 -28.35 -41.00
N ALA A 563 -11.67 -28.33 -40.75
CA ALA A 563 -12.21 -28.48 -39.40
C ALA A 563 -11.90 -29.87 -38.80
N ALA A 564 -12.06 -30.94 -39.58
CA ALA A 564 -11.74 -32.29 -39.18
C ALA A 564 -10.25 -32.45 -38.85
N HIS A 565 -9.36 -31.89 -39.66
CA HIS A 565 -7.93 -31.90 -39.39
C HIS A 565 -7.57 -31.15 -38.11
N ILE A 566 -8.12 -29.96 -37.86
CA ILE A 566 -7.92 -29.23 -36.60
C ILE A 566 -8.40 -30.07 -35.43
N TYR A 567 -9.59 -30.66 -35.55
CA TYR A 567 -10.16 -31.46 -34.48
C TYR A 567 -9.29 -32.67 -34.13
N HIS A 568 -8.95 -33.52 -35.11
CA HIS A 568 -8.21 -34.76 -34.86
C HIS A 568 -6.72 -34.54 -34.59
N ARG A 569 -6.09 -33.58 -35.26
CA ARG A 569 -4.63 -33.38 -35.22
C ARG A 569 -4.16 -32.26 -34.29
N VAL A 570 -5.06 -31.38 -33.83
CA VAL A 570 -4.71 -30.26 -32.93
C VAL A 570 -5.49 -30.34 -31.62
N LEU A 571 -6.82 -30.40 -31.67
CA LEU A 571 -7.66 -30.36 -30.46
C LEU A 571 -7.62 -31.67 -29.66
N CYS A 572 -7.72 -32.80 -30.37
CA CYS A 572 -7.72 -34.17 -29.85
C CYS A 572 -6.44 -34.96 -30.19
N ALA A 573 -5.36 -34.26 -30.51
CA ALA A 573 -4.07 -34.88 -30.84
C ALA A 573 -3.58 -35.79 -29.71
N THR A 574 -2.95 -36.92 -30.07
CA THR A 574 -2.20 -37.78 -29.14
C THR A 574 -1.07 -37.00 -28.46
N LEU A 575 -0.42 -36.10 -29.22
CA LEU A 575 0.52 -35.11 -28.73
C LEU A 575 -0.26 -33.95 -28.09
N LYS A 576 -0.29 -33.87 -26.76
CA LYS A 576 -1.01 -32.80 -26.06
C LYS A 576 -0.26 -31.46 -26.16
N PHE A 577 -0.74 -30.54 -26.98
CA PHE A 577 -0.24 -29.15 -27.01
C PHE A 577 -0.57 -28.36 -25.74
N LYS A 578 0.29 -27.39 -25.40
CA LYS A 578 0.17 -26.51 -24.22
C LYS A 578 -1.12 -25.69 -24.27
N GLN A 579 -1.33 -25.01 -25.40
CA GLN A 579 -2.47 -24.13 -25.59
C GLN A 579 -2.79 -23.93 -27.08
N ILE A 580 -4.07 -23.77 -27.41
CA ILE A 580 -4.57 -23.65 -28.77
C ILE A 580 -5.49 -22.43 -28.86
N ILE A 581 -5.30 -21.58 -29.87
CA ILE A 581 -6.10 -20.40 -30.16
C ILE A 581 -6.51 -20.46 -31.63
N VAL A 582 -7.82 -20.56 -31.90
CA VAL A 582 -8.36 -20.55 -33.27
C VAL A 582 -9.16 -19.27 -33.47
N LEU A 583 -8.78 -18.47 -34.48
CA LEU A 583 -9.43 -17.22 -34.84
C LEU A 583 -10.16 -17.45 -36.17
N THR A 584 -11.44 -17.06 -36.27
CA THR A 584 -12.20 -17.20 -37.54
C THR A 584 -13.27 -16.12 -37.68
N HIS A 585 -13.56 -15.75 -38.93
CA HIS A 585 -14.72 -14.91 -39.26
C HIS A 585 -15.95 -15.71 -39.70
N ASN A 586 -15.80 -17.03 -39.88
CA ASN A 586 -16.84 -17.90 -40.39
C ASN A 586 -17.52 -18.62 -39.23
N LEU A 587 -18.81 -18.31 -39.04
CA LEU A 587 -19.59 -18.86 -37.93
C LEU A 587 -19.86 -20.36 -38.09
N PHE A 588 -20.09 -20.82 -39.32
CA PHE A 588 -20.26 -22.23 -39.62
C PHE A 588 -19.04 -23.04 -39.17
N PHE A 589 -17.84 -22.60 -39.54
CA PHE A 589 -16.60 -23.24 -39.12
C PHE A 589 -16.36 -23.17 -37.60
N PHE A 590 -16.70 -22.04 -36.98
CA PHE A 590 -16.68 -21.91 -35.53
C PHE A 590 -17.58 -22.96 -34.86
N HIS A 591 -18.79 -23.16 -35.40
CA HIS A 591 -19.73 -24.17 -34.91
C HIS A 591 -19.26 -25.59 -35.14
N GLU A 592 -18.64 -25.86 -36.29
CA GLU A 592 -18.09 -27.18 -36.63
C GLU A 592 -17.02 -27.60 -35.60
N LEU A 593 -16.16 -26.67 -35.18
CA LEU A 593 -15.16 -26.91 -34.14
C LEU A 593 -15.77 -27.06 -32.74
N LEU A 594 -16.89 -26.38 -32.46
CA LEU A 594 -17.53 -26.40 -31.15
C LEU A 594 -18.45 -27.62 -30.94
N LYS A 595 -19.27 -27.98 -31.93
CA LYS A 595 -20.35 -28.98 -31.80
C LYS A 595 -19.89 -30.41 -32.02
N ASN A 596 -18.88 -30.65 -32.85
CA ASN A 596 -18.36 -32.00 -33.10
C ASN A 596 -17.39 -32.50 -32.02
N ALA A 597 -17.04 -31.64 -31.06
CA ALA A 597 -16.25 -32.04 -29.91
C ALA A 597 -17.13 -32.71 -28.82
N PRO A 598 -16.72 -33.86 -28.24
CA PRO A 598 -17.39 -34.48 -27.12
C PRO A 598 -17.56 -33.50 -25.96
N LYS A 599 -18.65 -33.63 -25.20
CA LYS A 599 -18.94 -32.77 -24.04
C LYS A 599 -17.82 -32.74 -22.98
N SER A 600 -16.96 -33.75 -22.93
CA SER A 600 -15.78 -33.80 -22.05
C SER A 600 -14.65 -32.86 -22.51
N VAL A 601 -14.54 -32.61 -23.81
CA VAL A 601 -13.53 -31.76 -24.45
C VAL A 601 -13.99 -30.30 -24.47
N THR A 602 -15.27 -30.04 -24.77
CA THR A 602 -15.82 -28.67 -24.83
C THR A 602 -15.76 -27.93 -23.50
N LYS A 603 -15.77 -28.61 -22.35
CA LYS A 603 -15.55 -27.97 -21.03
C LYS A 603 -14.21 -27.20 -20.93
N GLN A 604 -13.23 -27.61 -21.73
CA GLN A 604 -11.90 -27.00 -21.79
C GLN A 604 -11.84 -25.79 -22.73
N TYR A 605 -12.94 -25.45 -23.41
CA TYR A 605 -12.98 -24.38 -24.40
C TYR A 605 -13.37 -23.06 -23.73
N ALA A 606 -12.71 -21.99 -24.13
CA ALA A 606 -13.17 -20.63 -23.92
C ALA A 606 -13.55 -20.02 -25.27
N CYS A 607 -14.71 -19.39 -25.36
CA CYS A 607 -15.21 -18.76 -26.57
C CYS A 607 -15.18 -17.24 -26.41
N PHE A 608 -14.78 -16.53 -27.46
CA PHE A 608 -14.68 -15.07 -27.45
C PHE A 608 -15.22 -14.48 -28.74
N ARG A 609 -15.77 -13.27 -28.65
CA ARG A 609 -16.15 -12.43 -29.77
C ARG A 609 -15.21 -11.25 -29.90
N VAL A 610 -14.80 -10.93 -31.12
CA VAL A 610 -14.16 -9.65 -31.45
C VAL A 610 -15.15 -8.83 -32.28
N SER A 611 -15.49 -7.65 -31.79
CA SER A 611 -16.35 -6.68 -32.48
C SER A 611 -15.59 -5.37 -32.73
N LYS A 612 -16.08 -4.56 -33.67
CA LYS A 612 -15.49 -3.27 -33.99
C LYS A 612 -16.57 -2.20 -34.15
N GLY A 613 -16.57 -1.26 -33.20
CA GLY A 613 -17.24 0.03 -33.29
C GLY A 613 -16.22 1.08 -33.76
N ALA A 614 -16.00 2.12 -32.94
CA ALA A 614 -14.88 3.06 -33.14
C ALA A 614 -13.50 2.38 -32.97
N HIS A 615 -13.40 1.48 -31.98
CA HIS A 615 -12.25 0.63 -31.73
C HIS A 615 -12.67 -0.84 -31.62
N SER A 616 -11.70 -1.75 -31.73
CA SER A 616 -11.90 -3.18 -31.50
C SER A 616 -12.13 -3.47 -30.02
N ALA A 617 -13.11 -4.33 -29.74
CA ALA A 617 -13.42 -4.82 -28.40
C ALA A 617 -13.49 -6.36 -28.40
N ILE A 618 -13.22 -6.96 -27.25
CA ILE A 618 -13.28 -8.41 -27.05
C ILE A 618 -14.27 -8.71 -25.93
N ALA A 619 -15.20 -9.61 -26.18
CA ALA A 619 -16.17 -10.09 -25.19
C ALA A 619 -16.09 -11.62 -25.06
N GLN A 620 -16.29 -12.15 -23.87
CA GLN A 620 -16.43 -13.60 -23.68
C GLN A 620 -17.81 -14.03 -24.15
N LEU A 621 -17.88 -15.16 -24.87
CA LEU A 621 -19.12 -15.77 -25.34
C LEU A 621 -19.42 -17.03 -24.53
N GLY A 622 -20.69 -17.17 -24.13
CA GLY A 622 -21.21 -18.45 -23.65
C GLY A 622 -21.25 -19.48 -24.78
N GLN A 623 -20.98 -20.76 -24.48
CA GLN A 623 -21.01 -21.83 -25.50
C GLN A 623 -22.40 -22.01 -26.15
N GLU A 624 -23.45 -21.53 -25.49
CA GLU A 624 -24.85 -21.60 -25.94
C GLU A 624 -25.36 -20.27 -26.52
N GLU A 625 -24.58 -19.18 -26.43
CA GLU A 625 -25.01 -17.85 -26.88
C GLU A 625 -24.90 -17.68 -28.40
N ILE A 626 -24.04 -18.45 -29.04
CA ILE A 626 -23.91 -18.45 -30.49
C ILE A 626 -24.93 -19.44 -31.05
N LYS A 627 -25.92 -18.90 -31.76
CA LYS A 627 -26.92 -19.68 -32.47
C LYS A 627 -26.69 -19.57 -33.98
N ASN A 628 -27.45 -20.35 -34.76
CA ASN A 628 -27.27 -20.52 -36.21
C ASN A 628 -27.10 -19.19 -36.97
N ASP A 629 -26.59 -19.26 -38.22
CA ASP A 629 -26.29 -18.09 -39.06
C ASP A 629 -27.46 -17.09 -39.11
N TYR A 630 -28.69 -17.59 -39.15
CA TYR A 630 -29.91 -16.80 -39.13
C TYR A 630 -30.04 -15.95 -37.86
N GLU A 631 -29.93 -16.55 -36.68
CA GLU A 631 -30.00 -15.82 -35.39
C GLU A 631 -28.82 -14.86 -35.20
N SER A 632 -27.66 -15.17 -35.78
CA SER A 632 -26.49 -14.30 -35.75
C SER A 632 -26.67 -13.04 -36.59
N TYR A 633 -27.39 -13.09 -37.72
CA TYR A 633 -27.75 -11.88 -38.45
C TYR A 633 -28.63 -10.95 -37.60
N TRP A 634 -29.61 -11.49 -36.89
CA TRP A 634 -30.45 -10.72 -35.97
C TRP A 634 -29.64 -10.13 -34.82
N GLN A 635 -28.67 -10.87 -34.29
CA GLN A 635 -27.75 -10.36 -33.27
C GLN A 635 -26.92 -9.17 -33.76
N VAL A 636 -26.42 -9.21 -35.00
CA VAL A 636 -25.69 -8.08 -35.59
C VAL A 636 -26.57 -6.83 -35.73
N ILE A 637 -27.85 -6.99 -36.09
CA ILE A 637 -28.81 -5.88 -36.13
C ILE A 637 -29.04 -5.28 -34.74
N ARG A 638 -29.25 -6.11 -33.71
CA ARG A 638 -29.38 -5.64 -32.31
C ARG A 638 -28.13 -4.90 -31.83
N GLU A 639 -26.94 -5.38 -32.19
CA GLU A 639 -25.69 -4.75 -31.80
C GLU A 639 -25.38 -3.46 -32.54
N ALA A 640 -25.81 -3.35 -33.80
CA ALA A 640 -25.72 -2.10 -34.54
C ALA A 640 -26.63 -1.01 -33.96
N ARG A 641 -27.82 -1.39 -33.44
CA ARG A 641 -28.69 -0.50 -32.64
C ARG A 641 -27.95 0.05 -31.41
N ASP A 642 -27.21 -0.82 -30.72
CA ASP A 642 -26.38 -0.45 -29.56
C ASP A 642 -25.05 0.24 -29.92
N SER A 643 -24.83 0.60 -31.19
CA SER A 643 -23.57 1.18 -31.69
C SER A 643 -22.30 0.32 -31.47
N LYS A 644 -22.46 -0.99 -31.28
CA LYS A 644 -21.35 -1.96 -31.09
C LYS A 644 -20.75 -2.43 -32.42
N VAL A 645 -21.50 -2.30 -33.52
CA VAL A 645 -21.10 -2.69 -34.87
C VAL A 645 -21.44 -1.55 -35.84
N HIS A 646 -20.59 -1.33 -36.84
CA HIS A 646 -20.74 -0.24 -37.81
C HIS A 646 -21.98 -0.42 -38.71
N ALA A 647 -22.79 0.63 -38.88
CA ALA A 647 -24.07 0.59 -39.60
C ALA A 647 -23.99 0.11 -41.06
N ALA A 648 -22.82 0.20 -41.69
CA ALA A 648 -22.58 -0.25 -43.06
C ALA A 648 -22.85 -1.75 -43.29
N VAL A 649 -22.84 -2.59 -42.24
CA VAL A 649 -23.13 -4.03 -42.38
C VAL A 649 -24.63 -4.34 -42.39
N LEU A 650 -25.47 -3.41 -41.91
CA LEU A 650 -26.91 -3.62 -41.74
C LEU A 650 -27.65 -4.04 -43.02
N PRO A 651 -27.45 -3.40 -44.20
CA PRO A 651 -28.18 -3.75 -45.41
C PRO A 651 -27.97 -5.22 -45.82
N ASN A 652 -26.75 -5.73 -45.65
CA ASN A 652 -26.41 -7.11 -45.99
C ASN A 652 -27.05 -8.10 -45.00
N MET A 653 -27.03 -7.79 -43.70
CA MET A 653 -27.67 -8.63 -42.69
C MET A 653 -29.19 -8.68 -42.89
N MET A 654 -29.81 -7.52 -43.14
CA MET A 654 -31.25 -7.39 -43.41
C MET A 654 -31.67 -8.22 -44.62
N ARG A 655 -30.90 -8.14 -45.72
CA ARG A 655 -31.12 -8.96 -46.91
C ARG A 655 -31.08 -10.45 -46.58
N ASN A 656 -30.01 -10.91 -45.93
CA ASN A 656 -29.85 -12.33 -45.61
C ASN A 656 -30.99 -12.84 -44.70
N ILE A 657 -31.46 -12.02 -43.76
CA ILE A 657 -32.61 -12.36 -42.90
C ILE A 657 -33.88 -12.52 -43.73
N LEU A 658 -34.19 -11.56 -44.62
CA LEU A 658 -35.40 -11.61 -45.44
C LEU A 658 -35.37 -12.82 -46.39
N GLU A 659 -34.25 -13.02 -47.09
CA GLU A 659 -34.09 -14.16 -48.00
C GLU A 659 -34.21 -15.50 -47.25
N HIS A 660 -33.57 -15.63 -46.09
CA HIS A 660 -33.60 -16.86 -45.31
C HIS A 660 -34.97 -17.12 -44.68
N TYR A 661 -35.63 -16.10 -44.11
CA TYR A 661 -36.94 -16.27 -43.47
C TYR A 661 -38.02 -16.55 -44.51
N PHE A 662 -38.20 -15.67 -45.50
CA PHE A 662 -39.27 -15.79 -46.50
C PHE A 662 -39.03 -16.95 -47.47
N GLY A 663 -37.77 -17.32 -47.70
CA GLY A 663 -37.41 -18.56 -48.39
C GLY A 663 -37.82 -19.81 -47.61
N PHE A 664 -37.60 -19.83 -46.29
CA PHE A 664 -37.97 -20.95 -45.42
C PHE A 664 -39.48 -21.15 -45.28
N ILE A 665 -40.25 -20.07 -45.12
CA ILE A 665 -41.71 -20.15 -45.02
C ILE A 665 -42.41 -20.20 -46.39
N HIS A 666 -41.65 -20.24 -47.50
CA HIS A 666 -42.13 -20.24 -48.88
C HIS A 666 -43.07 -19.05 -49.21
N LYS A 667 -42.76 -17.85 -48.71
CA LYS A 667 -43.57 -16.63 -48.82
C LYS A 667 -42.86 -15.48 -49.55
N ASN A 668 -41.98 -15.82 -50.49
CA ASN A 668 -41.22 -14.84 -51.27
C ASN A 668 -42.11 -13.86 -52.05
N ASP A 669 -43.27 -14.32 -52.54
CA ASP A 669 -44.23 -13.46 -53.25
C ASP A 669 -44.83 -12.38 -52.32
N ASP A 670 -45.05 -12.72 -51.05
CA ASP A 670 -45.61 -11.80 -50.05
C ASP A 670 -44.55 -10.75 -49.63
N LEU A 671 -43.27 -11.16 -49.55
CA LEU A 671 -42.13 -10.24 -49.38
C LEU A 671 -41.99 -9.26 -50.55
N LEU A 672 -42.03 -9.76 -51.79
CA LEU A 672 -41.90 -8.91 -52.98
C LEU A 672 -43.03 -7.87 -53.06
N LYS A 673 -44.28 -8.27 -52.81
CA LYS A 673 -45.42 -7.34 -52.74
C LYS A 673 -45.24 -6.29 -51.63
N ALA A 674 -44.79 -6.69 -50.44
CA ALA A 674 -44.55 -5.76 -49.33
C ALA A 674 -43.47 -4.73 -49.68
N LEU A 675 -42.38 -5.18 -50.30
CA LEU A 675 -41.28 -4.33 -50.75
C LEU A 675 -41.71 -3.33 -51.84
N GLU A 676 -42.50 -3.78 -52.84
CA GLU A 676 -43.05 -2.91 -53.90
C GLU A 676 -44.02 -1.85 -53.36
N VAL A 677 -44.87 -2.23 -52.40
CA VAL A 677 -45.79 -1.30 -51.75
C VAL A 677 -45.03 -0.27 -50.92
N LEU A 678 -43.99 -0.68 -50.19
CA LEU A 678 -43.16 0.23 -49.40
C LEU A 678 -42.38 1.22 -50.28
N GLU A 679 -41.86 0.82 -51.44
CA GLU A 679 -41.21 1.73 -52.38
C GLU A 679 -42.17 2.81 -52.91
N ARG A 680 -43.44 2.46 -53.13
CA ARG A 680 -44.46 3.38 -53.65
C ARG A 680 -44.98 4.37 -52.60
N VAL A 681 -45.06 3.94 -51.35
CA VAL A 681 -45.62 4.75 -50.25
C VAL A 681 -44.54 5.61 -49.58
N ASP A 682 -43.29 5.16 -49.58
CA ASP A 682 -42.16 5.85 -48.96
C ASP A 682 -41.00 6.01 -49.94
N HIS A 683 -40.87 7.20 -50.52
CA HIS A 683 -39.79 7.53 -51.45
C HIS A 683 -38.40 7.41 -50.83
N GLU A 684 -38.26 7.52 -49.51
CA GLU A 684 -36.99 7.33 -48.82
C GLU A 684 -36.59 5.84 -48.79
N PHE A 685 -37.54 4.89 -48.86
CA PHE A 685 -37.25 3.44 -48.84
C PHE A 685 -36.53 2.93 -50.10
N LYS A 686 -36.54 3.71 -51.18
CA LYS A 686 -36.04 3.34 -52.52
C LYS A 686 -34.60 2.80 -52.56
N PRO A 687 -33.61 3.36 -51.82
CA PRO A 687 -32.25 2.81 -51.79
C PRO A 687 -32.18 1.43 -51.14
N LEU A 688 -32.90 1.22 -50.03
CA LEU A 688 -32.97 -0.07 -49.32
C LEU A 688 -33.72 -1.12 -50.14
N TYR A 689 -34.86 -0.74 -50.76
CA TYR A 689 -35.59 -1.57 -51.71
C TYR A 689 -34.68 -2.07 -52.85
N ARG A 690 -33.94 -1.17 -53.49
CA ARG A 690 -33.02 -1.51 -54.59
C ARG A 690 -31.88 -2.42 -54.15
N TYR A 691 -31.38 -2.24 -52.91
CA TYR A 691 -30.32 -3.09 -52.37
C TYR A 691 -30.82 -4.51 -52.08
N ILE A 692 -32.00 -4.64 -51.47
CA ILE A 692 -32.62 -5.93 -51.10
C ILE A 692 -33.08 -6.70 -52.34
N ASN A 693 -33.74 -6.02 -53.30
CA ASN A 693 -34.37 -6.66 -54.47
C ASN A 693 -33.38 -6.99 -55.61
N ARG A 694 -32.08 -6.70 -55.46
CA ARG A 694 -31.08 -7.03 -56.48
C ARG A 694 -30.68 -8.51 -56.36
N GLN A 695 -31.20 -9.35 -57.25
CA GLN A 695 -30.66 -10.71 -57.46
C GLN A 695 -29.16 -10.61 -57.78
N SER A 696 -28.35 -11.51 -57.20
CA SER A 696 -26.88 -11.48 -57.08
C SER A 696 -26.08 -11.57 -58.39
N HIS A 697 -26.64 -11.25 -59.55
CA HIS A 697 -25.93 -11.24 -60.82
C HIS A 697 -26.10 -9.92 -61.59
N GLY A 698 -24.99 -9.19 -61.78
CA GLY A 698 -24.77 -8.49 -63.05
C GLY A 698 -24.56 -6.97 -63.08
N GLY A 699 -24.11 -6.28 -62.01
CA GLY A 699 -23.77 -4.85 -62.13
C GLY A 699 -22.56 -4.42 -61.30
N ALA A 700 -21.51 -3.93 -61.95
CA ALA A 700 -20.21 -3.57 -61.38
C ALA A 700 -20.17 -2.33 -60.45
N ILE A 701 -21.33 -1.80 -60.01
CA ILE A 701 -21.42 -0.64 -59.12
C ILE A 701 -22.38 -0.96 -57.98
N ASN A 702 -21.85 -1.01 -56.76
CA ASN A 702 -22.62 -1.02 -55.51
C ASN A 702 -22.90 0.44 -55.13
N VAL A 703 -24.16 0.85 -55.16
CA VAL A 703 -24.56 2.16 -54.61
C VAL A 703 -24.76 1.96 -53.11
N THR A 704 -23.73 2.26 -52.33
CA THR A 704 -23.75 2.21 -50.85
C THR A 704 -24.23 3.51 -50.22
N ASP A 705 -24.64 4.49 -51.02
CA ASP A 705 -25.14 5.77 -50.54
C ASP A 705 -26.63 5.66 -50.18
N PHE A 706 -26.90 5.29 -48.93
CA PHE A 706 -28.23 5.35 -48.32
C PHE A 706 -28.61 6.77 -47.87
N GLY A 707 -27.98 7.82 -48.41
CA GLY A 707 -28.32 9.21 -48.10
C GLY A 707 -28.02 9.61 -46.65
N GLY A 708 -27.01 9.02 -46.02
CA GLY A 708 -26.60 9.34 -44.65
C GLY A 708 -27.52 8.79 -43.54
N TRP A 709 -28.29 7.73 -43.81
CA TRP A 709 -29.13 7.10 -42.77
C TRP A 709 -28.34 6.65 -41.54
N SER A 710 -28.88 6.94 -40.35
CA SER A 710 -28.42 6.35 -39.10
C SER A 710 -28.83 4.86 -39.02
N ALA A 711 -28.15 4.10 -38.15
CA ALA A 711 -28.49 2.70 -37.89
C ALA A 711 -29.97 2.55 -37.49
N ASP A 712 -30.47 3.42 -36.60
CA ASP A 712 -31.85 3.38 -36.12
C ASP A 712 -32.88 3.58 -37.24
N LYS A 713 -32.64 4.54 -38.14
CA LYS A 713 -33.53 4.79 -39.28
C LYS A 713 -33.57 3.58 -40.22
N MET A 714 -32.44 2.90 -40.42
CA MET A 714 -32.40 1.69 -41.24
C MET A 714 -33.15 0.52 -40.59
N ILE A 715 -33.03 0.37 -39.27
CA ILE A 715 -33.72 -0.66 -38.48
C ILE A 715 -35.24 -0.41 -38.48
N GLU A 716 -35.69 0.84 -38.34
CA GLU A 716 -37.10 1.23 -38.44
C GLU A 716 -37.71 0.84 -39.80
N LYS A 717 -37.00 1.14 -40.90
CA LYS A 717 -37.47 0.75 -42.24
C LYS A 717 -37.51 -0.77 -42.42
N PHE A 718 -36.58 -1.49 -41.80
CA PHE A 718 -36.54 -2.94 -41.81
C PHE A 718 -37.71 -3.57 -41.03
N GLU A 719 -38.09 -3.00 -39.89
CA GLU A 719 -39.31 -3.36 -39.15
C GLU A 719 -40.57 -3.19 -40.02
N GLY A 720 -40.64 -2.10 -40.79
CA GLY A 720 -41.73 -1.84 -41.72
C GLY A 720 -41.92 -2.94 -42.76
N VAL A 721 -40.85 -3.62 -43.20
CA VAL A 721 -40.94 -4.78 -44.11
C VAL A 721 -41.66 -5.95 -43.46
N PHE A 722 -41.33 -6.29 -42.21
CA PHE A 722 -41.99 -7.36 -41.46
C PHE A 722 -43.45 -7.04 -41.13
N ALA A 723 -43.75 -5.79 -40.75
CA ALA A 723 -45.12 -5.35 -40.50
C ALA A 723 -46.00 -5.46 -41.76
N ARG A 724 -45.51 -5.03 -42.93
CA ARG A 724 -46.28 -5.07 -44.18
C ARG A 724 -46.38 -6.45 -44.83
N SER A 725 -45.40 -7.32 -44.56
CA SER A 725 -45.42 -8.70 -45.02
C SER A 725 -46.26 -9.64 -44.13
N GLY A 726 -46.83 -9.12 -43.03
CA GLY A 726 -47.73 -9.88 -42.14
C GLY A 726 -47.03 -10.64 -41.01
N TYR A 727 -45.77 -10.32 -40.71
CA TYR A 727 -44.97 -11.00 -39.67
C TYR A 727 -44.34 -10.05 -38.64
N PRO A 728 -45.09 -9.09 -38.04
CA PRO A 728 -44.54 -8.17 -37.05
C PRO A 728 -44.08 -8.87 -35.77
N GLU A 729 -44.78 -9.94 -35.36
CA GLU A 729 -44.46 -10.72 -34.15
C GLU A 729 -43.07 -11.37 -34.24
N HIS A 730 -42.73 -11.91 -35.42
CA HIS A 730 -41.43 -12.52 -35.64
C HIS A 730 -40.29 -11.50 -35.51
N TYR A 731 -40.46 -10.30 -36.08
CA TYR A 731 -39.49 -9.21 -35.89
C TYR A 731 -39.36 -8.83 -34.41
N ALA A 732 -40.48 -8.67 -33.69
CA ALA A 732 -40.48 -8.31 -32.28
C ALA A 732 -39.73 -9.34 -31.42
N VAL A 733 -40.04 -10.63 -31.59
CA VAL A 733 -39.36 -11.74 -30.88
C VAL A 733 -37.86 -11.73 -31.18
N MET A 734 -37.47 -11.61 -32.45
CA MET A 734 -36.06 -11.64 -32.83
C MET A 734 -35.29 -10.37 -32.42
N MET A 735 -35.97 -9.24 -32.21
CA MET A 735 -35.36 -8.02 -31.67
C MET A 735 -35.36 -7.96 -30.13
N GLY A 736 -35.89 -9.00 -29.46
CA GLY A 736 -35.89 -9.13 -28.00
C GLY A 736 -37.13 -8.60 -27.27
N GLY A 737 -38.21 -8.31 -28.00
CA GLY A 737 -39.53 -7.98 -27.45
C GLY A 737 -40.32 -9.22 -27.05
N ILE A 738 -41.21 -9.09 -26.05
CA ILE A 738 -42.18 -10.11 -25.65
C ILE A 738 -43.39 -9.93 -26.58
N ALA A 739 -43.79 -10.97 -27.31
CA ALA A 739 -45.03 -10.94 -28.09
C ALA A 739 -46.22 -10.69 -27.14
N GLY A 740 -46.95 -9.59 -27.35
CA GLY A 740 -48.11 -9.23 -26.56
C GLY A 740 -49.23 -10.25 -26.71
N GLU A 741 -49.81 -10.66 -25.59
CA GLU A 741 -51.05 -11.43 -25.54
C GLU A 741 -52.16 -10.67 -26.29
N GLU A 742 -52.80 -11.31 -27.25
CA GLU A 742 -54.01 -10.78 -27.87
C GLU A 742 -55.11 -10.63 -26.79
N GLU A 743 -55.55 -9.39 -26.56
CA GLU A 743 -56.83 -9.10 -25.92
C GLU A 743 -57.95 -9.66 -26.81
N GLY A 744 -58.40 -10.87 -26.49
CA GLY A 744 -59.65 -11.42 -27.00
C GLY A 744 -60.85 -10.65 -26.45
N THR A 745 -61.16 -9.50 -27.02
CA THR A 745 -62.49 -8.88 -26.88
C THR A 745 -63.50 -9.69 -27.69
N ASN A 746 -64.29 -10.52 -27.01
CA ASN A 746 -65.54 -11.07 -27.52
C ASN A 746 -66.47 -9.93 -27.97
N PRO A 747 -66.93 -9.88 -29.24
CA PRO A 747 -68.10 -9.09 -29.59
C PRO A 747 -69.35 -9.89 -29.23
N THR A 748 -70.18 -9.31 -28.37
CA THR A 748 -71.54 -9.75 -28.14
C THR A 748 -72.44 -9.28 -29.29
N GLY A 749 -72.90 -10.24 -30.10
CA GLY A 749 -74.26 -10.36 -30.63
C GLY A 749 -74.77 -9.36 -31.69
N ALA A 750 -75.08 -9.92 -32.87
CA ALA A 750 -75.77 -9.34 -34.04
C ALA A 750 -74.89 -8.59 -35.06
#